data_AF-A0A9Q5I3F8-F1
#
_entry.id   AF-A0A9Q5I3F8-F1
#
_cell.length_a   1.000
_cell.length_b   1.000
_cell.length_c   1.000
_cell.angle_alpha   90.00
_cell.angle_beta   90.00
_cell.angle_gamma   90.00
#
_symmetry.space_group_name_H-M   'P 1'
#
loop_
_entity.id
_entity.type
_entity.pdbx_description
1 polymer ?
#
loop_
_entity_poly.entity_id
_entity_poly.type
_entity_poly.pdbx_seq_one_letter_code
_entity_poly.pdbx_strand_id
1 'polypeptide(L)'
;MPTHTLFYALLSLTCLSTLVLAQGNWTTSPFNPFSLPLAVKSPYVNAWAPLGFNTTGSAPLSQAIPRLWNDVNADMGWDAAILVDGNPYQLLGVPPANTALVNAIQQSFVFTPTRSSYVLQAGLVNVTMTFMSPIEAKDIVRQSLPFSYLYFEVDSIDGNAHDIIIYSDVTGEWISGDNGLESEWQINESSDFVYLQMGLTSSDPYQEIDDRPQDATVYYCTKKTSGVSWQIGPADDIRADFANGTSLNDQAQVGTHPVGNPFNTLSFSVDLGSVSSTSDPIAFALGVVRDPVIQYTNRLTQIEERSAYYWSQFTNIHDAIGDVVNHSVDALSTAVSLDNQILGDADKISNNYGDILSLSTRQAMSALEYTLPKANGALNTSDVKAFMKDMGGIGSGGVNAVDVLYSAMPIYLYLNPDILGYLLSPLLEYQESPQYTNSYAAQDVGSRFPNATGNPNGHNQKIEHSANMLIMSLAHAQATGDGSLLAQHYGLLNSWADYLVNNTMNPVAETTSSSDGIASTNQTNLILKGIIGIGAMAKISQYGGRSDDQSNYNAIAKQYVQQWTNLASASDQLVLSFGSGSSGLIYNLYADKLLQLNLIDSSVYSLQTSFYKQQTSSWKYGIPLDSSNTSSITRSDWMLFAASSASDTTVRDAMISQVWEYAAVNSDQNLPFPISYHPDSGSWIAGQNSPAQGAIDQLFSVPLQTVDFSENSGGSGDGGDSTGSSNIGIIVGAVVGGLLGLGIIAALLFFFNRRRVRQQKGIYHVGDTVNPMQQMNIRSGDVIEPPTSSVDTETQRLRAVPYRCPSQASGADNSYPSSSSGSADIVAIRAQHMAETKLGREMRETGVNRSISVTSDGQSEMIRSHTLSRIGLKQNEILFEMDNIRREIERIREERAIFGEPLPSYDDELAALAARASR
;
A
#
# COMPACT_ATOMS: atom_id res chain seq x y z
N MET A 1 -30.76 74.92 -21.29
CA MET A 1 -29.87 73.97 -22.00
C MET A 1 -28.47 74.54 -21.92
N PRO A 2 -27.38 73.78 -21.72
CA PRO A 2 -27.20 72.32 -21.74
C PRO A 2 -26.22 71.81 -20.63
N THR A 3 -25.68 70.60 -20.82
CA THR A 3 -24.40 70.04 -20.28
C THR A 3 -24.20 69.98 -18.77
N HIS A 4 -24.32 68.80 -18.15
CA HIS A 4 -23.41 68.31 -17.08
C HIS A 4 -23.63 66.86 -16.59
N THR A 5 -24.56 66.09 -17.15
CA THR A 5 -24.91 64.73 -16.64
C THR A 5 -24.49 63.56 -17.54
N LEU A 6 -23.34 63.66 -18.22
CA LEU A 6 -22.82 62.54 -19.04
C LEU A 6 -21.33 62.21 -18.82
N PHE A 7 -20.71 62.73 -17.76
CA PHE A 7 -19.29 62.48 -17.48
C PHE A 7 -19.01 61.54 -16.30
N TYR A 8 -20.01 61.23 -15.46
CA TYR A 8 -19.84 60.33 -14.30
C TYR A 8 -20.33 58.90 -14.51
N ALA A 9 -20.95 58.59 -15.66
CA ALA A 9 -21.40 57.22 -15.99
C ALA A 9 -20.40 56.43 -16.85
N LEU A 10 -19.28 57.03 -17.27
CA LEU A 10 -18.26 56.39 -18.11
C LEU A 10 -16.93 56.11 -17.39
N LEU A 11 -16.82 56.42 -16.09
CA LEU A 11 -15.65 56.12 -15.26
C LEU A 11 -15.88 54.95 -14.27
N SER A 12 -17.07 54.37 -14.25
CA SER A 12 -17.40 53.18 -13.46
C SER A 12 -17.41 51.87 -14.28
N LEU A 13 -16.94 51.90 -15.54
CA LEU A 13 -16.94 50.74 -16.45
C LEU A 13 -15.56 50.28 -16.92
N THR A 14 -14.49 50.60 -16.19
CA THR A 14 -13.12 50.09 -16.45
C THR A 14 -12.42 49.54 -15.20
N CYS A 15 -13.18 49.09 -14.20
CA CYS A 15 -12.66 48.29 -13.08
C CYS A 15 -13.48 47.02 -12.83
N LEU A 16 -14.08 46.44 -13.88
CA LEU A 16 -14.18 44.99 -13.91
C LEU A 16 -12.78 44.51 -14.33
N SER A 17 -11.89 44.42 -13.35
CA SER A 17 -10.80 43.45 -13.42
C SER A 17 -11.49 42.12 -13.65
N THR A 18 -11.38 41.61 -14.88
CA THR A 18 -11.45 40.19 -15.11
C THR A 18 -10.50 39.56 -14.09
N LEU A 19 -11.05 39.00 -13.00
CA LEU A 19 -10.44 37.84 -12.37
C LEU A 19 -10.48 36.77 -13.47
N VAL A 20 -9.50 36.83 -14.36
CA VAL A 20 -8.90 35.62 -14.86
C VAL A 20 -8.44 34.94 -13.57
N LEU A 21 -9.10 33.85 -13.18
CA LEU A 21 -8.52 32.90 -12.26
C LEU A 21 -7.14 32.60 -12.84
N ALA A 22 -6.12 33.24 -12.29
CA ALA A 22 -4.76 32.82 -12.52
C ALA A 22 -4.72 31.42 -11.90
N GLN A 23 -4.89 30.39 -12.73
CA GLN A 23 -4.47 29.05 -12.37
C GLN A 23 -3.01 29.22 -11.98
N GLY A 24 -2.73 29.13 -10.68
CA GLY A 24 -1.37 29.29 -10.18
C GLY A 24 -0.53 28.22 -10.85
N ASN A 25 0.53 28.61 -11.55
CA ASN A 25 1.56 27.67 -11.96
C ASN A 25 2.23 27.16 -10.67
N TRP A 26 1.70 26.12 -10.03
CA TRP A 26 2.41 25.44 -8.95
C TRP A 26 3.48 24.53 -9.54
N THR A 27 4.52 24.27 -8.75
CA THR A 27 5.58 23.35 -9.13
C THR A 27 5.31 21.95 -8.60
N THR A 28 5.75 20.94 -9.33
CA THR A 28 5.58 19.53 -8.97
C THR A 28 6.93 18.86 -8.99
N SER A 29 7.22 18.00 -8.03
CA SER A 29 8.45 17.20 -8.01
C SER A 29 8.15 15.78 -7.52
N PRO A 30 8.73 14.74 -8.14
CA PRO A 30 9.59 14.79 -9.34
C PRO A 30 8.88 15.12 -10.67
N PHE A 31 7.59 14.79 -10.80
CA PHE A 31 6.78 15.10 -11.98
C PHE A 31 5.31 15.32 -11.59
N ASN A 32 4.38 15.44 -12.54
CA ASN A 32 2.94 15.52 -12.25
C ASN A 32 2.26 14.18 -12.58
N PRO A 33 1.96 13.31 -11.58
CA PRO A 33 1.33 12.01 -11.83
C PRO A 33 -0.20 12.14 -12.01
N PHE A 34 -0.85 11.05 -12.43
CA PHE A 34 -2.32 10.99 -12.55
C PHE A 34 -3.06 11.20 -11.22
N SER A 35 -2.47 10.69 -10.13
CA SER A 35 -3.06 10.64 -8.80
C SER A 35 -1.95 10.50 -7.77
N LEU A 36 -2.10 11.14 -6.61
CA LEU A 36 -1.11 11.09 -5.53
C LEU A 36 -1.60 10.30 -4.32
N PRO A 37 -0.75 9.47 -3.70
CA PRO A 37 -1.15 8.74 -2.51
C PRO A 37 -1.25 9.69 -1.31
N LEU A 38 -2.38 9.68 -0.61
CA LEU A 38 -2.57 10.42 0.65
C LEU A 38 -2.45 9.47 1.86
N ALA A 39 -3.36 8.51 1.95
CA ALA A 39 -3.33 7.46 2.97
C ALA A 39 -3.34 6.11 2.26
N VAL A 40 -2.19 5.51 2.02
CA VAL A 40 -2.02 4.28 1.21
C VAL A 40 -1.13 3.32 1.99
N LYS A 41 -1.75 2.65 2.97
CA LYS A 41 -1.06 1.88 4.02
C LYS A 41 -1.48 0.41 4.08
N SER A 42 -2.76 0.14 3.81
CA SER A 42 -3.38 -1.19 3.83
C SER A 42 -4.54 -1.22 2.82
N PRO A 43 -5.21 -2.36 2.59
CA PRO A 43 -6.32 -2.44 1.63
C PRO A 43 -7.44 -1.42 1.89
N TYR A 44 -7.65 -1.05 3.16
CA TYR A 44 -8.75 -0.16 3.59
C TYR A 44 -8.31 1.20 4.15
N VAL A 45 -7.01 1.38 4.42
CA VAL A 45 -6.42 2.72 4.59
C VAL A 45 -5.84 3.11 3.23
N ASN A 46 -6.74 3.53 2.34
CA ASN A 46 -6.45 3.72 0.93
C ASN A 46 -7.23 4.92 0.33
N ALA A 47 -6.58 6.08 0.24
CA ALA A 47 -7.14 7.29 -0.35
C ALA A 47 -6.09 8.07 -1.14
N TRP A 48 -6.53 8.67 -2.24
CA TRP A 48 -5.70 9.31 -3.24
C TRP A 48 -6.23 10.69 -3.61
N ALA A 49 -5.32 11.62 -3.89
CA ALA A 49 -5.65 12.94 -4.42
C ALA A 49 -5.81 12.85 -5.95
N PRO A 50 -7.00 13.17 -6.51
CA PRO A 50 -7.18 13.23 -7.94
C PRO A 50 -6.46 14.46 -8.51
N LEU A 51 -5.45 14.24 -9.37
CA LEU A 51 -4.64 15.32 -9.98
C LEU A 51 -5.08 15.64 -11.43
N GLY A 52 -6.33 15.43 -11.79
CA GLY A 52 -6.85 15.60 -13.16
C GLY A 52 -8.24 16.21 -13.21
N PHE A 53 -8.64 17.02 -12.22
CA PHE A 53 -9.97 17.62 -12.20
C PHE A 53 -10.03 19.01 -12.86
N ASN A 54 -9.96 19.01 -14.19
CA ASN A 54 -10.72 19.82 -15.15
C ASN A 54 -10.20 19.48 -16.56
N THR A 55 -10.95 19.81 -17.63
CA THR A 55 -10.59 19.56 -19.04
C THR A 55 -9.29 20.26 -19.52
N THR A 56 -8.51 20.83 -18.61
CA THR A 56 -7.29 21.60 -18.84
C THR A 56 -6.18 21.39 -17.78
N GLY A 57 -6.31 20.50 -16.77
CA GLY A 57 -5.25 20.20 -15.79
C GLY A 57 -5.70 19.81 -14.36
N SER A 58 -4.72 19.51 -13.49
CA SER A 58 -4.92 19.08 -12.08
C SER A 58 -5.66 20.12 -11.24
N ALA A 59 -6.54 19.68 -10.33
CA ALA A 59 -7.13 20.58 -9.33
C ALA A 59 -6.15 20.77 -8.16
N PRO A 60 -6.04 21.98 -7.57
CA PRO A 60 -5.31 22.16 -6.32
C PRO A 60 -6.01 21.38 -5.19
N LEU A 61 -5.23 20.96 -4.19
CA LEU A 61 -5.73 20.13 -3.08
C LEU A 61 -6.94 20.74 -2.35
N SER A 62 -6.96 22.07 -2.23
CA SER A 62 -8.06 22.84 -1.63
C SER A 62 -9.37 22.85 -2.44
N GLN A 63 -9.42 22.12 -3.56
CA GLN A 63 -10.58 21.99 -4.44
C GLN A 63 -10.82 20.53 -4.87
N ALA A 64 -10.16 19.58 -4.22
CA ALA A 64 -10.20 18.17 -4.56
C ALA A 64 -10.58 17.35 -3.33
N ILE A 65 -11.57 16.47 -3.49
CA ILE A 65 -11.94 15.49 -2.48
C ILE A 65 -11.09 14.23 -2.72
N PRO A 66 -10.46 13.65 -1.69
CA PRO A 66 -9.78 12.37 -1.82
C PRO A 66 -10.71 11.27 -2.32
N ARG A 67 -10.16 10.31 -3.06
CA ARG A 67 -10.92 9.19 -3.64
C ARG A 67 -10.30 7.85 -3.33
N LEU A 68 -11.14 6.83 -3.34
CA LEU A 68 -10.71 5.45 -3.36
C LEU A 68 -10.01 5.13 -4.69
N TRP A 69 -9.17 4.11 -4.69
CA TRP A 69 -8.33 3.74 -5.83
C TRP A 69 -9.09 3.15 -7.04
N ASN A 70 -10.34 2.73 -6.86
CA ASN A 70 -11.12 2.04 -7.88
C ASN A 70 -11.77 2.99 -8.90
N ASP A 71 -12.28 2.43 -9.99
CA ASP A 71 -12.88 3.18 -11.10
C ASP A 71 -14.25 3.79 -10.76
N VAL A 72 -14.86 3.37 -9.65
CA VAL A 72 -16.08 3.97 -9.08
C VAL A 72 -15.85 5.42 -8.66
N ASN A 73 -14.58 5.82 -8.41
CA ASN A 73 -14.23 7.17 -7.97
C ASN A 73 -15.00 7.58 -6.70
N ALA A 74 -15.21 6.63 -5.78
CA ALA A 74 -15.88 6.90 -4.53
C ALA A 74 -15.09 7.93 -3.72
N ASP A 75 -15.77 8.97 -3.27
CA ASP A 75 -15.18 10.00 -2.42
C ASP A 75 -14.88 9.39 -1.04
N MET A 76 -13.68 9.69 -0.53
CA MET A 76 -13.22 9.31 0.80
C MET A 76 -13.16 10.59 1.62
N GLY A 77 -14.25 10.91 2.32
CA GLY A 77 -14.39 12.20 2.97
C GLY A 77 -13.27 12.45 3.99
N TRP A 78 -12.49 13.48 3.68
CA TRP A 78 -11.37 14.00 4.44
C TRP A 78 -11.18 15.45 4.05
N ASP A 79 -11.27 16.35 5.02
CA ASP A 79 -11.23 17.79 4.83
C ASP A 79 -10.20 18.43 5.76
N ALA A 80 -9.65 19.58 5.35
CA ALA A 80 -8.78 20.39 6.20
C ALA A 80 -8.87 21.88 5.86
N ALA A 81 -8.76 22.71 6.89
CA ALA A 81 -8.85 24.16 6.79
C ALA A 81 -7.95 24.84 7.85
N ILE A 82 -7.76 26.14 7.71
CA ILE A 82 -6.97 26.98 8.62
C ILE A 82 -7.60 28.35 8.81
N LEU A 83 -7.56 28.88 10.04
CA LEU A 83 -7.83 30.28 10.33
C LEU A 83 -6.49 31.02 10.48
N VAL A 84 -6.34 32.13 9.77
CA VAL A 84 -5.16 33.02 9.85
C VAL A 84 -5.66 34.43 10.19
N ASP A 85 -5.35 34.91 11.39
CA ASP A 85 -5.84 36.19 11.92
C ASP A 85 -7.37 36.32 11.82
N GLY A 86 -8.08 35.22 12.09
CA GLY A 86 -9.54 35.11 12.01
C GLY A 86 -10.12 34.94 10.60
N ASN A 87 -9.28 34.83 9.56
CA ASN A 87 -9.74 34.62 8.18
C ASN A 87 -9.65 33.12 7.80
N PRO A 88 -10.75 32.49 7.32
CA PRO A 88 -10.80 31.06 7.04
C PRO A 88 -10.29 30.71 5.63
N TYR A 89 -9.42 29.71 5.53
CA TYR A 89 -8.91 29.17 4.28
C TYR A 89 -9.08 27.65 4.19
N GLN A 90 -9.56 27.17 3.03
CA GLN A 90 -9.63 25.73 2.71
C GLN A 90 -8.24 25.22 2.29
N LEU A 91 -7.82 24.08 2.83
CA LEU A 91 -6.53 23.44 2.51
C LEU A 91 -6.68 22.12 1.74
N LEU A 92 -7.66 21.27 2.13
CA LEU A 92 -7.97 19.98 1.51
C LEU A 92 -9.48 19.80 1.43
N GLY A 93 -10.03 19.36 0.31
CA GLY A 93 -11.47 19.13 0.15
C GLY A 93 -12.16 20.24 -0.64
N VAL A 94 -13.48 20.29 -0.55
CA VAL A 94 -14.31 21.30 -1.24
C VAL A 94 -15.12 22.04 -0.20
N PRO A 95 -15.02 23.38 -0.12
CA PRO A 95 -15.73 24.14 0.89
C PRO A 95 -17.26 24.00 0.69
N PRO A 96 -18.05 23.81 1.75
CA PRO A 96 -19.50 23.74 1.63
C PRO A 96 -20.06 25.03 1.02
N ALA A 97 -21.14 24.90 0.24
CA ALA A 97 -21.79 26.05 -0.38
C ALA A 97 -22.27 27.03 0.71
N ASN A 98 -21.93 28.31 0.56
CA ASN A 98 -22.26 29.42 1.49
C ASN A 98 -21.41 29.51 2.77
N THR A 99 -20.25 28.86 2.83
CA THR A 99 -19.26 29.12 3.88
C THR A 99 -18.34 30.30 3.52
N ALA A 100 -17.70 30.90 4.53
CA ALA A 100 -16.74 31.99 4.34
C ALA A 100 -15.34 31.51 3.90
N LEU A 101 -15.13 30.20 3.78
CA LEU A 101 -13.85 29.57 3.43
C LEU A 101 -13.38 30.01 2.05
N VAL A 102 -12.14 30.51 1.98
CA VAL A 102 -11.47 30.85 0.72
C VAL A 102 -10.43 29.78 0.40
N ASN A 103 -10.36 29.32 -0.84
CA ASN A 103 -9.35 28.34 -1.24
C ASN A 103 -7.93 28.90 -1.03
N ALA A 104 -7.09 28.16 -0.28
CA ALA A 104 -5.67 28.45 -0.22
C ALA A 104 -5.01 28.27 -1.60
N ILE A 105 -3.93 29.01 -1.83
CA ILE A 105 -3.23 28.98 -3.11
C ILE A 105 -2.14 27.91 -3.04
N GLN A 106 -2.33 26.79 -3.73
CA GLN A 106 -1.29 25.77 -3.87
C GLN A 106 -0.06 26.35 -4.58
N GLN A 107 1.09 26.29 -3.93
CA GLN A 107 2.39 26.76 -4.43
C GLN A 107 3.19 25.62 -5.06
N SER A 108 3.19 24.45 -4.41
CA SER A 108 3.91 23.28 -4.88
C SER A 108 3.35 21.99 -4.30
N PHE A 109 3.72 20.85 -4.89
CA PHE A 109 3.71 19.57 -4.20
C PHE A 109 4.96 18.76 -4.52
N VAL A 110 5.39 17.94 -3.56
CA VAL A 110 6.50 17.01 -3.70
C VAL A 110 6.09 15.64 -3.16
N PHE A 111 6.38 14.58 -3.90
CA PHE A 111 6.19 13.21 -3.41
C PHE A 111 7.50 12.42 -3.44
N THR A 112 7.54 11.43 -2.56
CA THR A 112 8.68 10.54 -2.27
C THR A 112 8.13 9.13 -2.02
N PRO A 113 8.95 8.08 -1.90
CA PRO A 113 8.47 6.71 -1.68
C PRO A 113 7.50 6.54 -0.51
N THR A 114 7.57 7.36 0.55
CA THR A 114 6.69 7.26 1.74
C THR A 114 5.79 8.47 2.00
N ARG A 115 6.03 9.63 1.35
CA ARG A 115 5.30 10.89 1.62
C ARG A 115 4.78 11.62 0.38
N SER A 116 3.71 12.38 0.55
CA SER A 116 3.20 13.41 -0.37
C SER A 116 3.04 14.72 0.39
N SER A 117 3.78 15.77 0.04
CA SER A 117 3.80 17.05 0.74
C SER A 117 3.30 18.17 -0.17
N TYR A 118 2.35 18.96 0.29
CA TYR A 118 1.79 20.12 -0.43
C TYR A 118 2.12 21.39 0.33
N VAL A 119 2.53 22.44 -0.40
CA VAL A 119 2.72 23.79 0.16
C VAL A 119 1.60 24.68 -0.33
N LEU A 120 0.81 25.20 0.60
CA LEU A 120 -0.36 26.04 0.33
C LEU A 120 -0.18 27.40 1.01
N GLN A 121 -0.46 28.49 0.30
CA GLN A 121 -0.48 29.83 0.88
C GLN A 121 -1.89 30.16 1.38
N ALA A 122 -2.02 30.45 2.67
CA ALA A 122 -3.23 30.92 3.33
C ALA A 122 -2.97 32.33 3.91
N GLY A 123 -3.42 33.37 3.21
CA GLY A 123 -3.15 34.76 3.62
C GLY A 123 -1.63 35.06 3.66
N LEU A 124 -1.14 35.41 4.85
CA LEU A 124 0.27 35.77 5.11
C LEU A 124 1.11 34.61 5.66
N VAL A 125 0.60 33.37 5.61
CA VAL A 125 1.37 32.18 6.00
C VAL A 125 1.38 31.14 4.88
N ASN A 126 2.46 30.35 4.84
CA ASN A 126 2.53 29.10 4.12
C ASN A 126 2.21 27.96 5.08
N VAL A 127 1.44 26.99 4.59
CA VAL A 127 1.09 25.76 5.28
C VAL A 127 1.64 24.59 4.48
N THR A 128 2.46 23.76 5.11
CA THR A 128 2.93 22.50 4.53
C THR A 128 2.07 21.37 5.08
N MET A 129 1.35 20.67 4.20
CA MET A 129 0.60 19.46 4.53
C MET A 129 1.35 18.23 4.02
N THR A 130 1.83 17.38 4.93
CA THR A 130 2.53 16.14 4.57
C THR A 130 1.67 14.92 4.91
N PHE A 131 1.25 14.20 3.88
CA PHE A 131 0.58 12.92 3.99
C PHE A 131 1.63 11.81 3.97
N MET A 132 1.62 10.93 4.97
CA MET A 132 2.59 9.86 5.11
C MET A 132 1.91 8.54 5.41
N SER A 133 2.30 7.49 4.67
CA SER A 133 1.93 6.11 4.99
C SER A 133 3.18 5.34 5.42
N PRO A 134 3.33 5.00 6.70
CA PRO A 134 4.54 4.32 7.20
C PRO A 134 4.82 3.01 6.45
N ILE A 135 6.07 2.81 6.06
CA ILE A 135 6.60 1.55 5.57
C ILE A 135 7.75 1.15 6.49
N GLU A 136 7.47 0.26 7.43
CA GLU A 136 8.40 -0.19 8.46
C GLU A 136 8.64 -1.71 8.33
N ALA A 137 9.05 -2.15 7.14
CA ALA A 137 9.11 -3.56 6.75
C ALA A 137 9.90 -4.49 7.72
N LYS A 138 10.80 -3.94 8.54
CA LYS A 138 11.61 -4.67 9.54
C LYS A 138 11.01 -4.66 10.95
N ASP A 139 10.02 -3.82 11.23
CA ASP A 139 9.20 -3.82 12.44
C ASP A 139 7.78 -4.24 12.05
N ILE A 140 7.53 -5.55 12.05
CA ILE A 140 6.26 -6.09 11.57
C ILE A 140 5.07 -5.72 12.48
N VAL A 141 5.32 -5.37 13.75
CA VAL A 141 4.27 -4.86 14.65
C VAL A 141 3.71 -3.57 14.07
N ARG A 142 4.59 -2.60 13.82
CA ARG A 142 4.18 -1.29 13.28
C ARG A 142 3.80 -1.33 11.81
N GLN A 143 4.47 -2.16 11.00
CA GLN A 143 4.04 -2.39 9.62
C GLN A 143 2.62 -2.94 9.54
N SER A 144 2.16 -3.69 10.54
CA SER A 144 0.79 -4.22 10.57
C SER A 144 -0.26 -3.27 11.16
N LEU A 145 0.14 -2.13 11.73
CA LEU A 145 -0.80 -1.09 12.17
C LEU A 145 -1.45 -0.43 10.94
N PRO A 146 -2.81 -0.43 10.84
CA PRO A 146 -3.50 0.19 9.71
C PRO A 146 -3.74 1.68 9.98
N PHE A 147 -2.66 2.45 10.11
CA PHE A 147 -2.70 3.89 10.35
C PHE A 147 -1.79 4.67 9.39
N SER A 148 -2.25 5.84 8.99
CA SER A 148 -1.51 6.84 8.20
C SER A 148 -1.52 8.17 8.94
N TYR A 149 -0.63 9.08 8.57
CA TYR A 149 -0.50 10.38 9.22
C TYR A 149 -0.72 11.53 8.24
N LEU A 150 -1.30 12.62 8.76
CA LEU A 150 -1.32 13.93 8.14
C LEU A 150 -0.63 14.91 9.09
N TYR A 151 0.45 15.51 8.62
CA TYR A 151 1.21 16.53 9.34
C TYR A 151 0.94 17.91 8.79
N PHE A 152 0.89 18.90 9.68
CA PHE A 152 0.85 20.32 9.34
C PHE A 152 2.06 21.05 9.90
N GLU A 153 2.65 21.92 9.08
CA GLU A 153 3.62 22.94 9.49
C GLU A 153 3.15 24.30 8.96
N VAL A 154 3.42 25.37 9.70
CA VAL A 154 3.06 26.74 9.32
C VAL A 154 4.28 27.64 9.39
N ASP A 155 4.45 28.54 8.43
CA ASP A 155 5.46 29.60 8.45
C ASP A 155 4.89 30.93 7.95
N SER A 156 5.25 32.00 8.64
CA SER A 156 4.96 33.35 8.20
C SER A 156 5.75 33.71 6.94
N ILE A 157 5.07 34.38 6.01
CA ILE A 157 5.65 34.92 4.78
C ILE A 157 6.23 36.32 5.04
N ASP A 158 5.64 37.08 5.97
CA ASP A 158 6.02 38.47 6.25
C ASP A 158 7.00 38.62 7.43
N GLY A 159 7.30 37.52 8.14
CA GLY A 159 8.17 37.45 9.30
C GLY A 159 7.51 37.83 10.63
N ASN A 160 6.21 38.13 10.65
CA ASN A 160 5.45 38.42 11.86
C ASN A 160 4.77 37.16 12.41
N ALA A 161 4.34 37.22 13.67
CA ALA A 161 3.50 36.19 14.25
C ALA A 161 2.03 36.41 13.86
N HIS A 162 1.33 35.33 13.56
CA HIS A 162 -0.10 35.31 13.19
C HIS A 162 -0.87 34.38 14.12
N ASP A 163 -2.14 34.70 14.38
CA ASP A 163 -3.02 33.83 15.16
C ASP A 163 -3.50 32.67 14.26
N ILE A 164 -3.16 31.44 14.64
CA ILE A 164 -3.38 30.24 13.82
C ILE A 164 -4.24 29.19 14.52
N ILE A 165 -5.29 28.74 13.82
CA ILE A 165 -6.08 27.55 14.20
C ILE A 165 -6.15 26.61 13.01
N ILE A 166 -5.72 25.36 13.19
CA ILE A 166 -5.76 24.30 12.18
C ILE A 166 -7.00 23.43 12.43
N TYR A 167 -7.65 22.98 11.36
CA TYR A 167 -8.80 22.08 11.40
C TYR A 167 -8.63 20.93 10.41
N SER A 168 -9.06 19.73 10.80
CA SER A 168 -9.24 18.61 9.87
C SER A 168 -10.30 17.64 10.37
N ASP A 169 -11.00 17.01 9.43
CA ASP A 169 -12.04 16.02 9.71
C ASP A 169 -12.03 14.86 8.72
N VAL A 170 -12.63 13.73 9.14
CA VAL A 170 -12.97 12.59 8.28
C VAL A 170 -14.41 12.15 8.51
N THR A 171 -15.03 11.50 7.53
CA THR A 171 -16.45 11.09 7.57
C THR A 171 -16.64 9.56 7.52
N GLY A 172 -17.88 9.09 7.46
CA GLY A 172 -18.20 7.66 7.53
C GLY A 172 -17.82 6.82 6.30
N GLU A 173 -17.47 7.42 5.17
CA GLU A 173 -17.21 6.70 3.90
C GLU A 173 -16.08 5.66 4.01
N TRP A 174 -15.23 5.74 5.03
CA TRP A 174 -14.14 4.81 5.31
C TRP A 174 -14.61 3.44 5.86
N ILE A 175 -15.82 3.36 6.44
CA ILE A 175 -16.29 2.15 7.15
C ILE A 175 -17.23 1.29 6.32
N SER A 176 -17.76 1.81 5.20
CA SER A 176 -18.71 1.08 4.36
C SER A 176 -18.80 1.59 2.93
N GLY A 177 -19.00 0.65 2.00
CA GLY A 177 -19.48 0.88 0.63
C GLY A 177 -20.92 1.35 0.51
N ASP A 178 -21.76 1.05 1.49
CA ASP A 178 -23.18 1.37 1.51
C ASP A 178 -23.46 2.56 2.42
N ASN A 179 -23.76 3.70 1.79
CA ASN A 179 -24.07 4.97 2.45
C ASN A 179 -25.39 4.95 3.24
N GLY A 180 -26.23 3.93 3.06
CA GLY A 180 -27.50 3.75 3.76
C GLY A 180 -27.39 2.99 5.10
N LEU A 181 -26.23 2.41 5.42
CA LEU A 181 -26.04 1.69 6.68
C LEU A 181 -25.88 2.66 7.85
N GLU A 182 -26.51 2.32 8.97
CA GLU A 182 -26.48 3.12 10.20
C GLU A 182 -25.11 3.01 10.89
N SER A 183 -24.53 4.16 11.18
CA SER A 183 -23.26 4.33 11.89
C SER A 183 -23.45 4.90 13.29
N GLU A 184 -22.56 4.52 14.19
CA GLU A 184 -22.43 5.07 15.54
C GLU A 184 -21.00 5.57 15.78
N TRP A 185 -20.84 6.47 16.74
CA TRP A 185 -19.55 7.08 17.03
C TRP A 185 -19.32 7.26 18.53
N GLN A 186 -18.05 7.31 18.89
CA GLN A 186 -17.61 7.48 20.27
C GLN A 186 -16.39 8.40 20.34
N ILE A 187 -16.23 9.05 21.48
CA ILE A 187 -15.07 9.85 21.86
C ILE A 187 -14.30 9.10 22.95
N ASN A 188 -12.98 9.11 22.86
CA ASN A 188 -12.09 8.69 23.93
C ASN A 188 -10.99 9.72 24.15
N GLU A 189 -10.90 10.20 25.39
CA GLU A 189 -9.86 11.13 25.82
C GLU A 189 -8.99 10.50 26.89
N SER A 190 -7.67 10.53 26.68
CA SER A 190 -6.68 10.26 27.72
C SER A 190 -6.06 11.57 28.23
N SER A 191 -5.00 11.47 29.05
CA SER A 191 -4.17 12.63 29.39
C SER A 191 -3.26 13.05 28.25
N ASP A 192 -2.95 12.14 27.33
CA ASP A 192 -1.83 12.28 26.39
C ASP A 192 -2.31 12.42 24.94
N PHE A 193 -3.47 11.85 24.59
CA PHE A 193 -4.06 11.87 23.26
C PHE A 193 -5.59 11.82 23.29
N VAL A 194 -6.20 12.19 22.17
CA VAL A 194 -7.64 12.09 21.93
C VAL A 194 -7.85 11.32 20.63
N TYR A 195 -8.84 10.43 20.62
CA TYR A 195 -9.31 9.83 19.38
C TYR A 195 -10.84 9.79 19.33
N LEU A 196 -11.32 10.01 18.11
CA LEU A 196 -12.71 9.90 17.71
C LEU A 196 -12.84 8.62 16.89
N GLN A 197 -13.94 7.90 17.06
CA GLN A 197 -14.18 6.67 16.29
C GLN A 197 -15.60 6.65 15.73
N MET A 198 -15.76 6.03 14.57
CA MET A 198 -17.05 5.74 13.95
C MET A 198 -17.05 4.32 13.39
N GLY A 199 -18.14 3.58 13.59
CA GLY A 199 -18.31 2.21 13.13
C GLY A 199 -19.77 1.93 12.76
N LEU A 200 -20.01 0.83 12.05
CA LEU A 200 -21.38 0.41 11.73
C LEU A 200 -22.06 -0.17 12.97
N THR A 201 -23.32 0.20 13.18
CA THR A 201 -24.18 -0.38 14.23
C THR A 201 -24.44 -1.86 14.01
N SER A 202 -24.41 -2.30 12.74
CA SER A 202 -24.46 -3.70 12.32
C SER A 202 -23.34 -3.93 11.31
N SER A 203 -22.36 -4.74 11.69
CA SER A 203 -21.21 -5.09 10.86
C SER A 203 -21.37 -6.46 10.22
N ASP A 204 -20.92 -6.60 8.98
CA ASP A 204 -20.86 -7.85 8.23
C ASP A 204 -19.38 -8.26 8.00
N PRO A 205 -18.82 -9.15 8.84
CA PRO A 205 -17.43 -9.56 8.72
C PRO A 205 -17.08 -10.14 7.37
N TYR A 206 -15.87 -9.82 6.92
CA TYR A 206 -15.29 -10.35 5.69
C TYR A 206 -16.06 -10.04 4.41
N GLN A 207 -16.84 -8.96 4.40
CA GLN A 207 -17.53 -8.45 3.21
C GLN A 207 -16.93 -7.13 2.74
N GLU A 208 -17.07 -6.89 1.44
CA GLU A 208 -16.73 -5.63 0.80
C GLU A 208 -17.90 -5.16 -0.07
N ILE A 209 -18.13 -3.84 -0.08
CA ILE A 209 -18.97 -3.16 -1.06
C ILE A 209 -18.12 -2.05 -1.68
N ASP A 210 -17.98 -2.06 -3.01
CA ASP A 210 -17.15 -1.11 -3.76
C ASP A 210 -15.73 -0.93 -3.16
N ASP A 211 -15.07 -2.05 -2.85
CA ASP A 211 -13.73 -2.14 -2.25
C ASP A 211 -13.57 -1.56 -0.83
N ARG A 212 -14.67 -1.23 -0.16
CA ARG A 212 -14.70 -0.77 1.24
C ARG A 212 -15.19 -1.88 2.17
N PRO A 213 -14.63 -1.99 3.39
CA PRO A 213 -14.98 -3.05 4.33
C PRO A 213 -16.42 -2.86 4.84
N GLN A 214 -17.03 -3.90 5.40
CA GLN A 214 -18.36 -3.83 6.04
C GLN A 214 -18.31 -4.15 7.55
N ASP A 215 -17.10 -4.15 8.10
CA ASP A 215 -16.78 -4.59 9.46
C ASP A 215 -15.69 -3.74 10.12
N ALA A 216 -15.45 -2.54 9.59
CA ALA A 216 -14.40 -1.66 10.06
C ALA A 216 -14.90 -0.56 11.01
N THR A 217 -13.99 -0.07 11.83
CA THR A 217 -14.12 1.18 12.58
C THR A 217 -13.05 2.15 12.09
N VAL A 218 -13.44 3.37 11.72
CA VAL A 218 -12.51 4.45 11.42
C VAL A 218 -12.14 5.18 12.71
N TYR A 219 -10.86 5.51 12.87
CA TYR A 219 -10.29 6.23 13.99
C TYR A 219 -9.56 7.46 13.48
N TYR A 220 -9.88 8.62 14.05
CA TYR A 220 -9.14 9.86 13.84
C TYR A 220 -8.55 10.31 15.16
N CYS A 221 -7.23 10.54 15.20
CA CYS A 221 -6.48 10.65 16.45
C CYS A 221 -5.51 11.83 16.42
N THR A 222 -5.29 12.47 17.56
CA THR A 222 -4.22 13.47 17.74
C THR A 222 -3.73 13.54 19.18
N LYS A 223 -2.56 14.15 19.40
CA LYS A 223 -2.01 14.38 20.73
C LYS A 223 -2.86 15.38 21.49
N LYS A 224 -3.07 15.16 22.79
CA LYS A 224 -3.83 16.09 23.63
C LYS A 224 -2.93 17.23 24.07
N THR A 225 -3.29 18.44 23.67
CA THR A 225 -2.66 19.69 24.13
C THR A 225 -3.74 20.69 24.54
N SER A 226 -3.36 21.80 25.19
CA SER A 226 -4.34 22.80 25.63
C SER A 226 -5.07 23.50 24.49
N GLY A 227 -4.53 23.46 23.27
CA GLY A 227 -5.14 24.06 22.09
C GLY A 227 -6.01 23.09 21.28
N VAL A 228 -6.09 21.81 21.67
CA VAL A 228 -6.87 20.81 20.94
C VAL A 228 -8.31 20.81 21.42
N SER A 229 -9.24 20.93 20.47
CA SER A 229 -10.66 20.68 20.67
C SER A 229 -11.20 19.75 19.59
N TRP A 230 -12.34 19.13 19.85
CA TRP A 230 -12.93 18.14 18.95
C TRP A 230 -14.44 18.28 18.86
N GLN A 231 -15.03 17.72 17.81
CA GLN A 231 -16.49 17.65 17.67
C GLN A 231 -16.89 16.48 16.78
N ILE A 232 -18.03 15.84 17.08
CA ILE A 232 -18.66 14.86 16.20
C ILE A 232 -20.08 15.32 15.87
N GLY A 233 -20.41 15.43 14.58
CA GLY A 233 -21.72 15.88 14.12
C GLY A 233 -21.75 16.18 12.62
N PRO A 234 -22.82 16.82 12.11
CA PRO A 234 -23.01 17.06 10.69
C PRO A 234 -21.86 17.89 10.09
N ALA A 235 -21.33 17.43 8.95
CA ALA A 235 -20.16 18.04 8.29
C ALA A 235 -20.37 19.52 7.96
N ASP A 236 -21.51 19.86 7.35
CA ASP A 236 -21.80 21.23 6.92
C ASP A 236 -21.84 22.21 8.10
N ASP A 237 -22.45 21.81 9.21
CA ASP A 237 -22.59 22.65 10.41
C ASP A 237 -21.22 22.90 11.05
N ILE A 238 -20.42 21.83 11.26
CA ILE A 238 -19.12 21.93 11.92
C ILE A 238 -18.12 22.74 11.07
N ARG A 239 -18.08 22.50 9.75
CA ARG A 239 -17.21 23.26 8.84
C ARG A 239 -17.62 24.73 8.75
N ALA A 240 -18.92 25.04 8.77
CA ALA A 240 -19.42 26.41 8.81
C ALA A 240 -19.08 27.12 10.14
N ASP A 241 -19.23 26.42 11.26
CA ASP A 241 -18.86 26.93 12.60
C ASP A 241 -17.36 27.24 12.65
N PHE A 242 -16.50 26.33 12.18
CA PHE A 242 -15.07 26.58 12.09
C PHE A 242 -14.76 27.81 11.21
N ALA A 243 -15.38 27.91 10.03
CA ALA A 243 -15.18 29.03 9.12
C ALA A 243 -15.57 30.39 9.74
N ASN A 244 -16.52 30.40 10.69
CA ASN A 244 -16.95 31.61 11.40
C ASN A 244 -16.06 31.96 12.60
N GLY A 245 -14.97 31.22 12.82
CA GLY A 245 -14.05 31.45 13.93
C GLY A 245 -14.59 30.94 15.27
N THR A 246 -15.63 30.10 15.28
CA THR A 246 -16.04 29.40 16.49
C THR A 246 -15.20 28.13 16.63
N SER A 247 -14.53 27.99 17.77
CA SER A 247 -13.81 26.76 18.10
C SER A 247 -14.78 25.59 18.21
N LEU A 248 -14.31 24.38 17.92
CA LEU A 248 -15.04 23.17 18.26
C LEU A 248 -15.34 23.16 19.78
N ASN A 249 -16.49 22.61 20.15
CA ASN A 249 -17.08 22.77 21.49
C ASN A 249 -16.99 21.53 22.38
N ASP A 250 -16.16 20.54 22.00
CA ASP A 250 -15.94 19.28 22.72
C ASP A 250 -17.26 18.52 22.96
N GLN A 251 -18.11 18.47 21.93
CA GLN A 251 -19.38 17.74 21.94
C GLN A 251 -19.44 16.68 20.85
N ALA A 252 -20.14 15.60 21.15
CA ALA A 252 -20.60 14.65 20.15
C ALA A 252 -22.13 14.72 20.05
N GLN A 253 -22.66 14.77 18.84
CA GLN A 253 -24.08 14.54 18.61
C GLN A 253 -24.47 13.17 19.18
N VAL A 254 -25.63 13.08 19.84
CA VAL A 254 -26.14 11.80 20.35
C VAL A 254 -26.98 11.13 19.27
N GLY A 255 -26.73 9.85 19.00
CA GLY A 255 -27.56 9.01 18.13
C GLY A 255 -26.75 8.21 17.13
N THR A 256 -27.45 7.72 16.11
CA THR A 256 -26.90 7.07 14.93
C THR A 256 -27.38 7.84 13.70
N HIS A 257 -26.63 7.77 12.61
CA HIS A 257 -27.08 8.24 11.29
C HIS A 257 -26.54 7.33 10.20
N PRO A 258 -27.18 7.29 9.02
CA PRO A 258 -26.61 6.65 7.84
C PRO A 258 -25.22 7.20 7.53
N VAL A 259 -24.33 6.34 7.05
CA VAL A 259 -22.95 6.71 6.66
C VAL A 259 -22.92 7.94 5.74
N GLY A 260 -23.90 8.08 4.84
CA GLY A 260 -23.87 9.12 3.81
C GLY A 260 -24.76 10.36 4.00
N ASN A 261 -25.86 10.30 4.75
CA ASN A 261 -26.76 11.47 4.85
C ASN A 261 -27.53 11.56 6.18
N PRO A 262 -27.25 12.58 7.02
CA PRO A 262 -26.17 13.55 6.85
C PRO A 262 -24.80 12.87 6.96
N PHE A 263 -23.79 13.39 6.26
CA PHE A 263 -22.41 13.01 6.57
C PHE A 263 -22.04 13.57 7.94
N ASN A 264 -21.69 12.69 8.87
CA ASN A 264 -21.12 13.09 10.16
C ASN A 264 -19.60 13.02 10.12
N THR A 265 -18.97 13.96 10.81
CA THR A 265 -17.51 14.13 10.83
C THR A 265 -16.91 13.75 12.18
N LEU A 266 -15.70 13.21 12.13
CA LEU A 266 -14.78 13.10 13.26
C LEU A 266 -13.80 14.28 13.15
N SER A 267 -14.07 15.37 13.87
CA SER A 267 -13.38 16.66 13.66
C SER A 267 -12.45 17.03 14.80
N PHE A 268 -11.26 17.53 14.46
CA PHE A 268 -10.35 18.18 15.40
C PHE A 268 -10.03 19.61 14.96
N SER A 269 -9.76 20.46 15.94
CA SER A 269 -9.08 21.73 15.72
C SER A 269 -7.93 21.91 16.72
N VAL A 270 -6.87 22.61 16.29
CA VAL A 270 -5.68 22.89 17.08
C VAL A 270 -5.38 24.38 17.02
N ASP A 271 -5.62 25.08 18.12
CA ASP A 271 -5.25 26.48 18.33
C ASP A 271 -3.77 26.58 18.73
N LEU A 272 -2.96 27.15 17.85
CA LEU A 272 -1.53 27.37 18.06
C LEU A 272 -1.23 28.73 18.71
N GLY A 273 -2.25 29.59 18.82
CA GLY A 273 -2.09 31.00 19.17
C GLY A 273 -1.26 31.77 18.14
N SER A 274 -0.59 32.82 18.61
CA SER A 274 0.24 33.69 17.77
C SER A 274 1.61 33.07 17.50
N VAL A 275 1.86 32.62 16.28
CA VAL A 275 3.10 31.95 15.87
C VAL A 275 3.65 32.52 14.57
N SER A 276 4.99 32.62 14.47
CA SER A 276 5.67 32.92 13.20
C SER A 276 6.05 31.65 12.44
N SER A 277 6.25 30.54 13.16
CA SER A 277 6.47 29.21 12.59
C SER A 277 6.13 28.12 13.60
N THR A 278 5.74 26.94 13.13
CA THR A 278 5.64 25.73 13.98
C THR A 278 7.03 25.21 14.34
N SER A 279 7.18 24.68 15.54
CA SER A 279 8.48 24.18 16.01
C SER A 279 8.65 22.67 15.87
N ASP A 280 7.53 21.94 15.93
CA ASP A 280 7.39 20.53 15.59
C ASP A 280 6.08 20.41 14.76
N PRO A 281 5.95 19.43 13.85
CA PRO A 281 4.73 19.26 13.06
C PRO A 281 3.51 18.87 13.90
N ILE A 282 2.34 19.40 13.56
CA ILE A 282 1.06 18.97 14.16
C ILE A 282 0.63 17.70 13.43
N ALA A 283 0.49 16.59 14.17
CA ALA A 283 0.13 15.29 13.60
C ALA A 283 -1.32 14.90 13.90
N PHE A 284 -2.02 14.49 12.85
CA PHE A 284 -3.24 13.68 12.94
C PHE A 284 -2.95 12.28 12.40
N ALA A 285 -3.51 11.26 13.05
CA ALA A 285 -3.46 9.88 12.56
C ALA A 285 -4.85 9.41 12.16
N LEU A 286 -4.94 8.79 10.99
CA LEU A 286 -6.14 8.18 10.44
C LEU A 286 -5.94 6.67 10.31
N GLY A 287 -6.81 5.88 10.93
CA GLY A 287 -6.78 4.43 10.81
C GLY A 287 -8.15 3.83 10.52
N VAL A 288 -8.14 2.70 9.80
CA VAL A 288 -9.32 1.88 9.53
C VAL A 288 -9.02 0.49 10.07
N VAL A 289 -9.68 0.14 11.16
CA VAL A 289 -9.32 -1.03 11.97
C VAL A 289 -10.42 -2.08 11.91
N ARG A 290 -9.97 -3.34 11.79
CA ARG A 290 -10.77 -4.57 11.83
C ARG A 290 -10.09 -5.58 12.74
N ASP A 291 -10.87 -6.43 13.38
CA ASP A 291 -10.37 -7.65 14.02
C ASP A 291 -11.52 -8.66 14.18
N PRO A 292 -11.37 -9.93 13.75
CA PRO A 292 -10.32 -10.46 12.88
C PRO A 292 -10.28 -9.76 11.52
N VAL A 293 -9.13 -9.80 10.83
CA VAL A 293 -8.96 -9.12 9.55
C VAL A 293 -9.16 -10.04 8.35
N ILE A 294 -9.02 -11.36 8.54
CA ILE A 294 -9.24 -12.34 7.48
C ILE A 294 -9.69 -13.68 8.05
N GLN A 295 -10.54 -14.40 7.31
CA GLN A 295 -10.80 -15.82 7.55
C GLN A 295 -9.96 -16.69 6.60
N TYR A 296 -9.33 -17.72 7.14
CA TYR A 296 -8.39 -18.58 6.43
C TYR A 296 -8.69 -20.06 6.70
N THR A 297 -8.65 -20.92 5.69
CA THR A 297 -8.73 -22.37 5.91
C THR A 297 -7.32 -22.96 5.92
N ASN A 298 -6.91 -23.50 7.06
CA ASN A 298 -5.57 -24.07 7.22
C ASN A 298 -5.40 -25.43 6.52
N ARG A 299 -4.17 -25.96 6.52
CA ARG A 299 -3.83 -27.26 5.91
C ARG A 299 -4.73 -28.43 6.36
N LEU A 300 -5.26 -28.37 7.59
CA LEU A 300 -6.14 -29.40 8.16
C LEU A 300 -7.63 -29.15 7.86
N THR A 301 -7.95 -28.23 6.95
CA THR A 301 -9.31 -27.83 6.55
C THR A 301 -10.12 -27.16 7.66
N GLN A 302 -9.45 -26.59 8.66
CA GLN A 302 -10.08 -25.85 9.75
C GLN A 302 -10.10 -24.35 9.42
N ILE A 303 -11.23 -23.70 9.66
CA ILE A 303 -11.35 -22.25 9.52
C ILE A 303 -10.72 -21.57 10.73
N GLU A 304 -9.82 -20.63 10.45
CA GLU A 304 -9.15 -19.75 11.39
C GLU A 304 -9.62 -18.32 11.16
N GLU A 305 -10.07 -17.67 12.23
CA GLU A 305 -10.19 -16.22 12.28
C GLU A 305 -8.83 -15.65 12.65
N ARG A 306 -8.22 -14.90 11.74
CA ARG A 306 -6.86 -14.40 11.92
C ARG A 306 -6.89 -12.90 12.24
N SER A 307 -6.30 -12.57 13.37
CA SER A 307 -6.17 -11.22 13.89
C SER A 307 -4.96 -10.52 13.28
N ALA A 308 -5.00 -9.19 13.16
CA ALA A 308 -3.84 -8.41 12.72
C ALA A 308 -2.63 -8.60 13.66
N TYR A 309 -1.41 -8.59 13.11
CA TYR A 309 -0.19 -8.93 13.85
C TYR A 309 0.09 -8.00 15.03
N TYR A 310 -0.22 -6.70 14.92
CA TYR A 310 0.07 -5.72 15.97
C TYR A 310 -0.56 -6.10 17.32
N TRP A 311 -1.66 -6.85 17.33
CA TRP A 311 -2.26 -7.37 18.55
C TRP A 311 -1.33 -8.28 19.38
N SER A 312 -0.21 -8.72 18.83
CA SER A 312 0.86 -9.39 19.59
C SER A 312 1.49 -8.49 20.66
N GLN A 313 1.45 -7.16 20.50
CA GLN A 313 2.03 -6.19 21.45
C GLN A 313 0.97 -5.34 22.16
N PHE A 314 -0.26 -5.30 21.66
CA PHE A 314 -1.33 -4.45 22.19
C PHE A 314 -2.50 -5.27 22.70
N THR A 315 -3.05 -4.89 23.85
CA THR A 315 -4.19 -5.61 24.46
C THR A 315 -5.54 -5.05 24.02
N ASN A 316 -5.56 -3.79 23.58
CA ASN A 316 -6.75 -3.07 23.19
C ASN A 316 -6.36 -1.91 22.24
N ILE A 317 -7.35 -1.33 21.55
CA ILE A 317 -7.11 -0.30 20.55
C ILE A 317 -6.56 1.01 21.15
N HIS A 318 -6.87 1.31 22.42
CA HIS A 318 -6.37 2.50 23.11
C HIS A 318 -4.84 2.47 23.21
N ASP A 319 -4.26 1.33 23.58
CA ASP A 319 -2.80 1.18 23.68
C ASP A 319 -2.14 1.30 22.29
N ALA A 320 -2.74 0.70 21.26
CA ALA A 320 -2.24 0.78 19.88
C ALA A 320 -2.27 2.21 19.33
N ILE A 321 -3.37 2.95 19.54
CA ILE A 321 -3.46 4.37 19.18
C ILE A 321 -2.47 5.20 19.99
N GLY A 322 -2.25 4.87 21.26
CA GLY A 322 -1.23 5.49 22.08
C GLY A 322 0.17 5.37 21.48
N ASP A 323 0.53 4.19 20.94
CA ASP A 323 1.80 4.01 20.21
C ASP A 323 1.82 4.83 18.92
N VAL A 324 0.77 4.77 18.09
CA VAL A 324 0.65 5.56 16.84
C VAL A 324 0.85 7.06 17.09
N VAL A 325 0.12 7.65 18.03
CA VAL A 325 0.19 9.09 18.29
C VAL A 325 1.57 9.48 18.84
N ASN A 326 2.13 8.70 19.77
CA ASN A 326 3.43 9.01 20.38
C ASN A 326 4.63 8.74 19.46
N HIS A 327 4.51 7.80 18.51
CA HIS A 327 5.52 7.46 17.51
C HIS A 327 5.47 8.37 16.28
N SER A 328 4.54 9.34 16.21
CA SER A 328 4.33 10.15 15.00
C SER A 328 5.58 10.90 14.50
N VAL A 329 6.45 11.41 15.39
CA VAL A 329 7.71 12.07 14.99
C VAL A 329 8.75 11.04 14.52
N ASP A 330 8.92 9.95 15.27
CA ASP A 330 9.87 8.88 14.95
C ASP A 330 9.49 8.16 13.64
N ALA A 331 8.19 8.02 13.36
CA ALA A 331 7.66 7.49 12.10
C ALA A 331 8.04 8.38 10.91
N LEU A 332 7.96 9.71 11.07
CA LEU A 332 8.36 10.67 10.04
C LEU A 332 9.88 10.59 9.76
N SER A 333 10.70 10.47 10.82
CA SER A 333 12.14 10.26 10.72
C SER A 333 12.50 8.97 9.98
N THR A 334 11.81 7.89 10.32
CA THR A 334 11.99 6.57 9.71
C THR A 334 11.60 6.60 8.23
N ALA A 335 10.51 7.28 7.89
CA ALA A 335 10.06 7.50 6.52
C ALA A 335 11.09 8.28 5.69
N VAL A 336 11.65 9.37 6.23
CA VAL A 336 12.74 10.14 5.59
C VAL A 336 13.96 9.25 5.34
N SER A 337 14.35 8.44 6.33
CA SER A 337 15.50 7.53 6.21
C SER A 337 15.28 6.48 5.12
N LEU A 338 14.07 5.93 5.03
CA LEU A 338 13.72 4.97 3.97
C LEU A 338 13.65 5.63 2.58
N ASP A 339 13.07 6.82 2.47
CA ASP A 339 13.06 7.60 1.22
C ASP A 339 14.49 7.81 0.71
N ASN A 340 15.40 8.25 1.58
CA ASN A 340 16.79 8.49 1.25
C ASN A 340 17.52 7.20 0.82
N GLN A 341 17.19 6.06 1.44
CA GLN A 341 17.74 4.77 1.05
C GLN A 341 17.28 4.37 -0.36
N ILE A 342 15.97 4.39 -0.62
CA ILE A 342 15.38 3.99 -1.91
C ILE A 342 15.89 4.90 -3.04
N LEU A 343 15.86 6.22 -2.83
CA LEU A 343 16.30 7.18 -3.83
C LEU A 343 17.81 7.12 -4.06
N GLY A 344 18.61 6.98 -2.99
CA GLY A 344 20.06 6.84 -3.10
C GLY A 344 20.50 5.55 -3.79
N ASP A 345 19.73 4.46 -3.65
CA ASP A 345 19.95 3.23 -4.42
C ASP A 345 19.49 3.38 -5.88
N ALA A 346 18.39 4.09 -6.13
CA ALA A 346 17.86 4.33 -7.46
C ALA A 346 18.77 5.25 -8.31
N ASP A 347 19.41 6.25 -7.70
CA ASP A 347 20.36 7.17 -8.35
C ASP A 347 21.57 6.44 -8.95
N LYS A 348 21.90 5.25 -8.44
CA LYS A 348 22.98 4.40 -8.98
C LYS A 348 22.59 3.69 -10.29
N ILE A 349 21.31 3.74 -10.66
CA ILE A 349 20.73 3.01 -11.79
C ILE A 349 20.44 3.97 -12.93
N SER A 350 19.50 4.90 -12.76
CA SER A 350 19.20 5.97 -13.73
C SER A 350 18.37 7.09 -13.08
N ASN A 351 18.44 8.30 -13.64
CA ASN A 351 17.77 9.48 -13.07
C ASN A 351 16.25 9.32 -12.94
N ASN A 352 15.60 8.66 -13.92
CA ASN A 352 14.14 8.53 -13.92
C ASN A 352 13.64 7.38 -13.03
N TYR A 353 14.53 6.52 -12.52
CA TYR A 353 14.12 5.33 -11.78
C TYR A 353 13.59 5.67 -10.39
N GLY A 354 14.26 6.56 -9.66
CA GLY A 354 13.83 7.03 -8.34
C GLY A 354 12.47 7.75 -8.36
N ASP A 355 12.18 8.44 -9.47
CA ASP A 355 10.91 9.12 -9.67
C ASP A 355 9.72 8.14 -9.74
N ILE A 356 9.88 7.04 -10.49
CA ILE A 356 8.84 6.01 -10.60
C ILE A 356 8.63 5.33 -9.24
N LEU A 357 9.72 4.98 -8.55
CA LEU A 357 9.68 4.38 -7.22
C LEU A 357 8.96 5.29 -6.21
N SER A 358 9.19 6.60 -6.29
CA SER A 358 8.50 7.58 -5.45
C SER A 358 6.97 7.51 -5.55
N LEU A 359 6.44 7.11 -6.72
CA LEU A 359 5.01 6.94 -6.94
C LEU A 359 4.51 5.54 -6.53
N SER A 360 5.31 4.49 -6.76
CA SER A 360 4.84 3.10 -6.68
C SER A 360 5.06 2.40 -5.34
N THR A 361 6.01 2.84 -4.50
CA THR A 361 6.39 2.10 -3.27
C THR A 361 5.20 1.93 -2.31
N ARG A 362 4.42 2.99 -2.03
CA ARG A 362 3.21 2.89 -1.19
C ARG A 362 2.15 1.96 -1.80
N GLN A 363 1.91 2.09 -3.10
CA GLN A 363 0.96 1.25 -3.84
C GLN A 363 1.31 -0.23 -3.68
N ALA A 364 2.57 -0.61 -3.89
CA ALA A 364 3.04 -1.98 -3.78
C ALA A 364 2.88 -2.57 -2.35
N MET A 365 3.09 -1.76 -1.32
CA MET A 365 2.99 -2.20 0.08
C MET A 365 1.57 -2.15 0.65
N SER A 366 0.65 -1.38 0.04
CA SER A 366 -0.69 -1.16 0.58
C SER A 366 -1.64 -2.35 0.46
N ALA A 367 -1.26 -3.41 -0.24
CA ALA A 367 -2.12 -4.56 -0.46
C ALA A 367 -2.15 -5.56 0.72
N LEU A 368 -1.30 -5.37 1.73
CA LEU A 368 -0.91 -6.42 2.67
C LEU A 368 -1.60 -6.32 4.03
N GLU A 369 -1.99 -7.47 4.57
CA GLU A 369 -2.36 -7.65 5.98
C GLU A 369 -1.53 -8.78 6.60
N TYR A 370 -0.84 -8.48 7.70
CA TYR A 370 -0.05 -9.45 8.47
C TYR A 370 -0.87 -9.94 9.64
N THR A 371 -0.89 -11.25 9.88
CA THR A 371 -1.89 -11.88 10.74
C THR A 371 -1.34 -13.01 11.60
N LEU A 372 -2.02 -13.23 12.72
CA LEU A 372 -1.79 -14.30 13.69
C LEU A 372 -3.10 -15.04 13.96
N PRO A 373 -3.10 -16.38 14.10
CA PRO A 373 -4.28 -17.07 14.58
C PRO A 373 -4.36 -16.98 16.10
N LYS A 374 -5.56 -17.22 16.64
CA LYS A 374 -5.76 -17.47 18.07
C LYS A 374 -5.67 -18.97 18.34
N ALA A 375 -4.73 -19.38 19.19
CA ALA A 375 -4.61 -20.75 19.70
C ALA A 375 -4.84 -20.75 21.23
N ASN A 376 -5.81 -21.53 21.70
CA ASN A 376 -6.19 -21.60 23.12
C ASN A 376 -6.53 -20.22 23.74
N GLY A 377 -7.11 -19.31 22.95
CA GLY A 377 -7.48 -17.96 23.40
C GLY A 377 -6.32 -16.94 23.42
N ALA A 378 -5.10 -17.34 23.04
CA ALA A 378 -3.94 -16.45 22.92
C ALA A 378 -3.46 -16.38 21.46
N LEU A 379 -2.83 -15.26 21.08
CA LEU A 379 -2.25 -15.11 19.74
C LEU A 379 -1.00 -16.00 19.61
N ASN A 380 -0.91 -16.73 18.50
CA ASN A 380 0.24 -17.58 18.21
C ASN A 380 1.26 -16.85 17.35
N THR A 381 2.23 -16.17 17.97
CA THR A 381 3.25 -15.37 17.27
C THR A 381 4.24 -16.19 16.44
N SER A 382 4.24 -17.53 16.53
CA SER A 382 5.08 -18.38 15.67
C SER A 382 4.40 -18.76 14.35
N ASP A 383 3.11 -18.51 14.18
CA ASP A 383 2.38 -18.75 12.92
C ASP A 383 1.98 -17.43 12.26
N VAL A 384 2.97 -16.73 11.73
CA VAL A 384 2.77 -15.47 11.01
C VAL A 384 2.40 -15.76 9.57
N LYS A 385 1.30 -15.17 9.08
CA LYS A 385 0.90 -15.22 7.67
C LYS A 385 0.53 -13.84 7.19
N ALA A 386 0.78 -13.56 5.92
CA ALA A 386 0.37 -12.35 5.26
C ALA A 386 -0.62 -12.66 4.13
N PHE A 387 -1.55 -11.75 3.91
CA PHE A 387 -2.53 -11.84 2.85
C PHE A 387 -2.52 -10.56 2.01
N MET A 388 -2.54 -10.74 0.70
CA MET A 388 -2.50 -9.68 -0.29
C MET A 388 -3.86 -9.59 -0.98
N LYS A 389 -4.49 -8.42 -0.92
CA LYS A 389 -5.64 -8.09 -1.77
C LYS A 389 -5.14 -7.80 -3.19
N ASP A 390 -5.68 -8.50 -4.18
CA ASP A 390 -5.45 -8.11 -5.57
C ASP A 390 -6.25 -6.84 -5.90
N MET A 391 -5.54 -5.76 -6.25
CA MET A 391 -6.09 -4.44 -6.55
C MET A 391 -5.88 -4.10 -8.03
N GLY A 392 -6.86 -3.40 -8.61
CA GLY A 392 -6.81 -2.97 -10.01
C GLY A 392 -7.18 -4.04 -11.05
N GLY A 393 -7.60 -5.24 -10.61
CA GLY A 393 -8.14 -6.28 -11.48
C GLY A 393 -7.15 -6.82 -12.51
N ILE A 394 -5.88 -6.97 -12.12
CA ILE A 394 -4.81 -7.51 -12.97
C ILE A 394 -4.39 -8.87 -12.42
N GLY A 395 -4.09 -9.80 -13.32
CA GLY A 395 -3.68 -11.15 -12.97
C GLY A 395 -4.88 -12.07 -12.77
N SER A 396 -4.72 -13.08 -11.91
CA SER A 396 -5.75 -14.10 -11.70
C SER A 396 -6.92 -13.65 -10.80
N GLY A 397 -6.80 -12.54 -10.07
CA GLY A 397 -7.78 -12.16 -9.05
C GLY A 397 -7.58 -12.89 -7.72
N GLY A 398 -8.30 -12.44 -6.69
CA GLY A 398 -8.44 -13.14 -5.41
C GLY A 398 -7.43 -12.74 -4.34
N VAL A 399 -7.26 -13.63 -3.36
CA VAL A 399 -6.34 -13.47 -2.23
C VAL A 399 -5.02 -14.18 -2.53
N ASN A 400 -3.90 -13.46 -2.41
CA ASN A 400 -2.56 -13.93 -2.76
C ASN A 400 -2.49 -14.47 -4.19
N ALA A 401 -3.08 -13.74 -5.15
CA ALA A 401 -2.97 -14.04 -6.57
C ALA A 401 -1.50 -14.29 -6.96
N VAL A 402 -1.19 -15.49 -7.44
CA VAL A 402 0.20 -15.99 -7.55
C VAL A 402 0.99 -15.24 -8.63
N ASP A 403 0.37 -14.83 -9.72
CA ASP A 403 1.03 -14.05 -10.78
C ASP A 403 1.24 -12.58 -10.38
N VAL A 404 0.30 -12.00 -9.62
CA VAL A 404 0.47 -10.68 -9.00
C VAL A 404 1.59 -10.70 -7.96
N LEU A 405 1.64 -11.75 -7.12
CA LEU A 405 2.69 -11.94 -6.11
C LEU A 405 4.07 -12.11 -6.77
N TYR A 406 4.15 -12.85 -7.88
CA TYR A 406 5.37 -12.97 -8.66
C TYR A 406 5.88 -11.63 -9.18
N SER A 407 4.96 -10.77 -9.64
CA SER A 407 5.29 -9.42 -10.07
C SER A 407 5.73 -8.55 -8.89
N ALA A 408 5.03 -8.61 -7.76
CA ALA A 408 5.33 -7.85 -6.55
C ALA A 408 6.56 -8.35 -5.76
N MET A 409 7.06 -9.55 -6.04
CA MET A 409 8.18 -10.16 -5.30
C MET A 409 9.40 -9.24 -5.09
N PRO A 410 9.88 -8.44 -6.06
CA PRO A 410 11.13 -7.71 -5.91
C PRO A 410 11.14 -6.69 -4.78
N ILE A 411 10.06 -5.92 -4.58
CA ILE A 411 9.98 -4.96 -3.46
C ILE A 411 10.04 -5.68 -2.11
N TYR A 412 9.44 -6.87 -1.99
CA TYR A 412 9.49 -7.66 -0.76
C TYR A 412 10.91 -8.16 -0.51
N LEU A 413 11.59 -8.68 -1.53
CA LEU A 413 12.99 -9.10 -1.41
C LEU A 413 13.92 -7.94 -1.03
N TYR A 414 13.66 -6.72 -1.52
CA TYR A 414 14.45 -5.53 -1.22
C TYR A 414 14.21 -5.00 0.21
N LEU A 415 12.94 -4.84 0.61
CA LEU A 415 12.59 -4.23 1.90
C LEU A 415 12.76 -5.20 3.06
N ASN A 416 12.17 -6.39 2.95
CA ASN A 416 12.30 -7.48 3.91
C ASN A 416 11.81 -8.81 3.29
N PRO A 417 12.72 -9.74 2.93
CA PRO A 417 12.35 -10.98 2.26
C PRO A 417 11.41 -11.89 3.09
N ASP A 418 11.34 -11.74 4.41
CA ASP A 418 10.39 -12.48 5.26
C ASP A 418 8.92 -12.24 4.85
N ILE A 419 8.62 -11.05 4.28
CA ILE A 419 7.28 -10.71 3.77
C ILE A 419 6.83 -11.72 2.72
N LEU A 420 7.74 -12.10 1.81
CA LEU A 420 7.44 -13.10 0.78
C LEU A 420 7.18 -14.47 1.40
N GLY A 421 7.90 -14.84 2.46
CA GLY A 421 7.66 -16.07 3.23
C GLY A 421 6.26 -16.10 3.84
N TYR A 422 5.83 -15.01 4.46
CA TYR A 422 4.48 -14.88 5.03
C TYR A 422 3.37 -14.96 3.98
N LEU A 423 3.62 -14.49 2.75
CA LEU A 423 2.67 -14.54 1.63
C LEU A 423 2.62 -15.93 0.95
N LEU A 424 3.75 -16.64 0.90
CA LEU A 424 3.85 -18.00 0.34
C LEU A 424 3.27 -19.06 1.28
N SER A 425 3.42 -18.88 2.61
CA SER A 425 2.94 -19.85 3.61
C SER A 425 1.47 -20.27 3.42
N PRO A 426 0.46 -19.36 3.34
CA PRO A 426 -0.93 -19.77 3.15
C PRO A 426 -1.18 -20.49 1.83
N LEU A 427 -0.47 -20.11 0.75
CA LEU A 427 -0.56 -20.77 -0.56
C LEU A 427 -0.08 -22.22 -0.50
N LEU A 428 1.05 -22.47 0.17
CA LEU A 428 1.63 -23.80 0.30
C LEU A 428 0.77 -24.71 1.17
N GLU A 429 0.32 -24.21 2.33
CA GLU A 429 -0.56 -24.97 3.22
C GLU A 429 -1.91 -25.31 2.59
N TYR A 430 -2.51 -24.37 1.86
CA TYR A 430 -3.77 -24.59 1.14
C TYR A 430 -3.63 -25.71 0.11
N GLN A 431 -2.55 -25.71 -0.67
CA GLN A 431 -2.34 -26.65 -1.76
C GLN A 431 -1.85 -28.03 -1.30
N GLU A 432 -1.37 -28.16 -0.07
CA GLU A 432 -1.15 -29.45 0.60
C GLU A 432 -2.40 -30.00 1.28
N SER A 433 -3.46 -29.18 1.40
CA SER A 433 -4.70 -29.61 2.03
C SER A 433 -5.53 -30.51 1.10
N PRO A 434 -6.44 -31.33 1.65
CA PRO A 434 -7.41 -32.09 0.85
C PRO A 434 -8.34 -31.25 -0.04
N GLN A 435 -8.40 -29.91 0.14
CA GLN A 435 -9.29 -29.05 -0.64
C GLN A 435 -8.81 -28.86 -2.08
N TYR A 436 -7.51 -28.98 -2.35
CA TYR A 436 -6.94 -28.73 -3.67
C TYR A 436 -6.30 -30.01 -4.21
N THR A 437 -6.87 -30.57 -5.28
CA THR A 437 -6.49 -31.89 -5.83
C THR A 437 -5.91 -31.83 -7.24
N ASN A 438 -5.73 -30.62 -7.80
CA ASN A 438 -5.11 -30.45 -9.10
C ASN A 438 -3.60 -30.73 -9.03
N SER A 439 -3.02 -31.22 -10.12
CA SER A 439 -1.60 -31.61 -10.19
C SER A 439 -0.62 -30.44 -10.46
N TYR A 440 -1.12 -29.21 -10.44
CA TYR A 440 -0.42 -27.97 -10.76
C TYR A 440 -0.76 -26.93 -9.70
N ALA A 441 0.02 -25.87 -9.57
CA ALA A 441 -0.26 -24.87 -8.54
C ALA A 441 -1.56 -24.10 -8.78
N ALA A 442 -2.30 -23.83 -7.71
CA ALA A 442 -3.42 -22.92 -7.63
C ALA A 442 -3.00 -21.48 -7.98
N GLN A 443 -3.98 -20.69 -8.41
CA GLN A 443 -3.78 -19.29 -8.77
C GLN A 443 -3.96 -18.33 -7.56
N ASP A 444 -4.66 -18.76 -6.50
CA ASP A 444 -5.02 -17.95 -5.32
C ASP A 444 -5.35 -18.86 -4.12
N VAL A 445 -5.55 -18.28 -2.92
CA VAL A 445 -6.05 -18.99 -1.71
C VAL A 445 -7.51 -18.66 -1.38
N GLY A 446 -8.24 -18.04 -2.30
CA GLY A 446 -9.59 -17.53 -2.08
C GLY A 446 -9.97 -16.55 -3.17
N SER A 447 -11.20 -16.64 -3.66
CA SER A 447 -11.63 -15.89 -4.84
C SER A 447 -11.85 -14.40 -4.60
N ARG A 448 -11.98 -13.96 -3.35
CA ARG A 448 -12.19 -12.55 -2.98
C ARG A 448 -11.60 -12.25 -1.61
N PHE A 449 -10.86 -11.14 -1.50
CA PHE A 449 -10.44 -10.60 -0.22
C PHE A 449 -11.67 -10.08 0.55
N PRO A 450 -11.73 -10.19 1.90
CA PRO A 450 -10.80 -10.83 2.84
C PRO A 450 -11.21 -12.28 3.19
N ASN A 451 -11.46 -13.13 2.20
CA ASN A 451 -11.83 -14.53 2.40
C ASN A 451 -10.81 -15.48 1.74
N ALA A 452 -9.95 -16.09 2.56
CA ALA A 452 -8.91 -17.05 2.15
C ALA A 452 -9.28 -18.51 2.50
N THR A 453 -10.54 -18.88 2.27
CA THR A 453 -11.04 -20.24 2.59
C THR A 453 -10.79 -21.29 1.50
N GLY A 454 -10.00 -20.93 0.47
CA GLY A 454 -9.59 -21.80 -0.64
C GLY A 454 -10.40 -21.61 -1.92
N ASN A 455 -9.76 -21.91 -3.06
CA ASN A 455 -10.36 -21.94 -4.39
C ASN A 455 -10.02 -23.25 -5.11
N PRO A 456 -10.89 -24.28 -5.05
CA PRO A 456 -10.57 -25.62 -5.58
C PRO A 456 -10.66 -25.71 -7.11
N ASN A 457 -11.06 -24.63 -7.79
CA ASN A 457 -11.33 -24.65 -9.22
C ASN A 457 -10.02 -24.80 -10.02
N GLY A 458 -10.09 -25.57 -11.09
CA GLY A 458 -9.01 -25.62 -12.09
C GLY A 458 -8.97 -24.34 -12.94
N HIS A 459 -7.81 -24.05 -13.50
CA HIS A 459 -7.56 -22.89 -14.37
C HIS A 459 -6.66 -23.29 -15.55
N ASN A 460 -6.49 -22.40 -16.53
CA ASN A 460 -5.67 -22.60 -17.72
C ASN A 460 -4.28 -21.95 -17.62
N GLN A 461 -3.85 -21.52 -16.43
CA GLN A 461 -2.54 -20.91 -16.16
C GLN A 461 -1.63 -21.86 -15.35
N LYS A 462 -1.62 -23.15 -15.69
CA LYS A 462 -1.05 -24.23 -14.86
C LYS A 462 0.47 -24.19 -14.86
N ILE A 463 1.09 -23.99 -16.03
CA ILE A 463 2.55 -23.78 -16.14
C ILE A 463 2.96 -22.47 -15.45
N GLU A 464 2.20 -21.41 -15.70
CA GLU A 464 2.43 -20.05 -15.17
C GLU A 464 2.52 -20.07 -13.63
N HIS A 465 1.49 -20.56 -12.94
CA HIS A 465 1.46 -20.55 -11.47
C HIS A 465 2.42 -21.56 -10.86
N SER A 466 2.59 -22.76 -11.45
CA SER A 466 3.53 -23.77 -10.93
C SER A 466 4.98 -23.27 -10.97
N ALA A 467 5.36 -22.59 -12.06
CA ALA A 467 6.68 -22.01 -12.17
C ALA A 467 6.85 -20.76 -11.29
N ASN A 468 5.85 -19.87 -11.20
CA ASN A 468 5.87 -18.72 -10.29
C ASN A 468 6.11 -19.17 -8.85
N MET A 469 5.41 -20.22 -8.36
CA MET A 469 5.59 -20.75 -7.01
C MET A 469 7.00 -21.28 -6.75
N LEU A 470 7.57 -22.03 -7.69
CA LEU A 470 8.94 -22.56 -7.58
C LEU A 470 10.00 -21.44 -7.58
N ILE A 471 9.82 -20.44 -8.46
CA ILE A 471 10.73 -19.28 -8.56
C ILE A 471 10.69 -18.46 -7.28
N MET A 472 9.49 -18.09 -6.80
CA MET A 472 9.34 -17.28 -5.59
C MET A 472 9.84 -18.00 -4.34
N SER A 473 9.57 -19.30 -4.22
CA SER A 473 10.02 -20.10 -3.07
C SER A 473 11.55 -20.17 -3.00
N LEU A 474 12.21 -20.34 -4.15
CA LEU A 474 13.67 -20.33 -4.22
C LEU A 474 14.24 -18.92 -3.95
N ALA A 475 13.64 -17.87 -4.54
CA ALA A 475 14.08 -16.50 -4.35
C ALA A 475 13.99 -16.07 -2.87
N HIS A 476 12.90 -16.43 -2.19
CA HIS A 476 12.75 -16.27 -0.74
C HIS A 476 13.91 -16.90 0.00
N ALA A 477 14.14 -18.20 -0.19
CA ALA A 477 15.18 -18.93 0.54
C ALA A 477 16.59 -18.39 0.26
N GLN A 478 16.88 -17.99 -0.99
CA GLN A 478 18.17 -17.38 -1.32
C GLN A 478 18.33 -15.99 -0.68
N ALA A 479 17.27 -15.20 -0.53
CA ALA A 479 17.34 -13.87 0.06
C ALA A 479 17.40 -13.90 1.59
N THR A 480 16.67 -14.82 2.25
CA THR A 480 16.68 -14.97 3.72
C THR A 480 17.85 -15.81 4.22
N GLY A 481 18.35 -16.74 3.40
CA GLY A 481 19.22 -17.82 3.84
C GLY A 481 18.49 -18.95 4.57
N ASP A 482 17.17 -18.86 4.72
CA ASP A 482 16.32 -19.84 5.42
C ASP A 482 15.58 -20.75 4.42
N GLY A 483 15.97 -22.01 4.38
CA GLY A 483 15.36 -23.06 3.57
C GLY A 483 14.22 -23.82 4.26
N SER A 484 13.78 -23.43 5.45
CA SER A 484 12.77 -24.16 6.24
C SER A 484 11.47 -24.38 5.47
N LEU A 485 10.98 -23.34 4.78
CA LEU A 485 9.76 -23.40 3.97
C LEU A 485 9.94 -24.35 2.76
N LEU A 486 11.14 -24.39 2.15
CA LEU A 486 11.45 -25.36 1.10
C LEU A 486 11.48 -26.80 1.63
N ALA A 487 12.10 -27.02 2.79
CA ALA A 487 12.20 -28.33 3.43
C ALA A 487 10.83 -28.88 3.82
N GLN A 488 10.00 -28.04 4.43
CA GLN A 488 8.64 -28.40 4.87
C GLN A 488 7.73 -28.81 3.70
N HIS A 489 7.88 -28.14 2.55
CA HIS A 489 6.98 -28.28 1.40
C HIS A 489 7.61 -28.97 0.19
N TYR A 490 8.77 -29.62 0.34
CA TYR A 490 9.55 -30.17 -0.77
C TYR A 490 8.73 -31.10 -1.67
N GLY A 491 7.89 -31.97 -1.09
CA GLY A 491 7.07 -32.91 -1.86
C GLY A 491 6.07 -32.23 -2.80
N LEU A 492 5.45 -31.13 -2.35
CA LEU A 492 4.54 -30.33 -3.18
C LEU A 492 5.30 -29.62 -4.30
N LEU A 493 6.41 -28.94 -3.95
CA LEU A 493 7.28 -28.26 -4.93
C LEU A 493 7.77 -29.23 -6.02
N ASN A 494 8.22 -30.42 -5.60
CA ASN A 494 8.65 -31.49 -6.50
C ASN A 494 7.53 -31.94 -7.46
N SER A 495 6.30 -32.09 -6.95
CA SER A 495 5.15 -32.47 -7.79
C SER A 495 4.81 -31.43 -8.86
N TRP A 496 4.94 -30.14 -8.54
CA TRP A 496 4.80 -29.06 -9.53
C TRP A 496 5.92 -29.08 -10.56
N ALA A 497 7.15 -29.38 -10.16
CA ALA A 497 8.25 -29.53 -11.11
C ALA A 497 8.02 -30.71 -12.07
N ASP A 498 7.49 -31.84 -11.59
CA ASP A 498 7.09 -32.96 -12.43
C ASP A 498 5.97 -32.59 -13.41
N TYR A 499 5.00 -31.79 -12.96
CA TYR A 499 3.99 -31.23 -13.84
C TYR A 499 4.64 -30.37 -14.94
N LEU A 500 5.58 -29.49 -14.59
CA LEU A 500 6.30 -28.67 -15.57
C LEU A 500 7.10 -29.51 -16.55
N VAL A 501 7.83 -30.54 -16.11
CA VAL A 501 8.60 -31.45 -16.98
C VAL A 501 7.70 -32.05 -18.07
N ASN A 502 6.49 -32.47 -17.70
CA ASN A 502 5.57 -33.15 -18.63
C ASN A 502 4.83 -32.20 -19.58
N ASN A 503 4.66 -30.93 -19.21
CA ASN A 503 3.75 -30.02 -19.93
C ASN A 503 4.44 -28.80 -20.58
N THR A 504 5.65 -28.41 -20.15
CA THR A 504 6.28 -27.14 -20.55
C THR A 504 6.55 -27.02 -22.05
N MET A 505 7.13 -28.04 -22.69
CA MET A 505 7.52 -27.96 -24.10
C MET A 505 6.34 -28.14 -25.08
N ASN A 506 5.20 -28.62 -24.59
CA ASN A 506 3.98 -28.84 -25.37
C ASN A 506 2.75 -28.35 -24.60
N PRO A 507 2.61 -27.02 -24.38
CA PRO A 507 1.52 -26.47 -23.59
C PRO A 507 0.17 -26.70 -24.29
N VAL A 508 -0.73 -27.48 -23.68
CA VAL A 508 -2.09 -27.73 -24.20
C VAL A 508 -3.11 -27.01 -23.34
N ALA A 509 -3.81 -26.04 -23.94
CA ALA A 509 -4.79 -25.19 -23.25
C ALA A 509 -4.19 -24.46 -22.02
N GLU A 510 -2.99 -23.90 -22.21
CA GLU A 510 -2.26 -23.10 -21.22
C GLU A 510 -2.09 -21.66 -21.72
N THR A 511 -2.13 -20.69 -20.80
CA THR A 511 -1.91 -19.25 -21.08
C THR A 511 -0.95 -18.63 -20.07
N THR A 512 -0.34 -17.49 -20.42
CA THR A 512 0.24 -16.57 -19.44
C THR A 512 -0.86 -15.87 -18.64
N SER A 513 -0.50 -14.85 -17.86
CA SER A 513 -1.47 -13.97 -17.18
C SER A 513 -2.54 -13.51 -18.16
N SER A 514 -3.82 -13.65 -17.76
CA SER A 514 -4.95 -13.27 -18.59
C SER A 514 -4.92 -11.77 -18.98
N SER A 515 -4.29 -10.94 -18.14
CA SER A 515 -4.07 -9.51 -18.36
C SER A 515 -3.02 -9.17 -19.43
N ASP A 516 -2.28 -10.16 -19.95
CA ASP A 516 -1.30 -9.92 -21.02
C ASP A 516 -1.98 -9.73 -22.40
N GLY A 517 -3.23 -10.16 -22.54
CA GLY A 517 -3.96 -10.08 -23.81
C GLY A 517 -3.40 -10.97 -24.94
N ILE A 518 -2.51 -11.92 -24.62
CA ILE A 518 -1.88 -12.81 -25.59
C ILE A 518 -2.69 -14.12 -25.68
N ALA A 519 -3.41 -14.30 -26.80
CA ALA A 519 -4.23 -15.50 -27.04
C ALA A 519 -3.49 -16.63 -27.80
N SER A 520 -2.27 -16.39 -28.26
CA SER A 520 -1.51 -17.39 -29.05
C SER A 520 -1.08 -18.59 -28.20
N THR A 521 -0.95 -19.76 -28.82
CA THR A 521 -0.38 -20.96 -28.16
C THR A 521 1.14 -21.00 -28.35
N ASN A 522 1.83 -21.89 -27.61
CA ASN A 522 3.29 -22.04 -27.67
C ASN A 522 4.05 -20.72 -27.41
N GLN A 523 3.60 -19.98 -26.40
CA GLN A 523 4.16 -18.67 -26.06
C GLN A 523 5.57 -18.79 -25.52
N THR A 524 6.50 -18.01 -26.08
CA THR A 524 7.92 -18.03 -25.73
C THR A 524 8.13 -17.72 -24.24
N ASN A 525 7.41 -16.75 -23.68
CA ASN A 525 7.49 -16.40 -22.27
C ASN A 525 6.98 -17.51 -21.34
N LEU A 526 5.85 -18.13 -21.65
CA LEU A 526 5.25 -19.20 -20.83
C LEU A 526 6.17 -20.42 -20.76
N ILE A 527 6.69 -20.84 -21.92
CA ILE A 527 7.59 -22.00 -22.01
C ILE A 527 8.91 -21.68 -21.29
N LEU A 528 9.47 -20.49 -21.49
CA LEU A 528 10.67 -20.05 -20.77
C LEU A 528 10.47 -20.09 -19.26
N LYS A 529 9.34 -19.58 -18.77
CA LYS A 529 9.01 -19.59 -17.35
C LYS A 529 8.95 -21.02 -16.79
N GLY A 530 8.30 -21.94 -17.50
CA GLY A 530 8.28 -23.36 -17.13
C GLY A 530 9.68 -23.97 -17.03
N ILE A 531 10.57 -23.66 -17.98
CA ILE A 531 11.98 -24.11 -17.98
C ILE A 531 12.73 -23.56 -16.76
N ILE A 532 12.57 -22.28 -16.46
CA ILE A 532 13.16 -21.64 -15.28
C ILE A 532 12.61 -22.27 -14.00
N GLY A 533 11.31 -22.58 -13.93
CA GLY A 533 10.71 -23.30 -12.79
C GLY A 533 11.34 -24.68 -12.57
N ILE A 534 11.59 -25.45 -13.62
CA ILE A 534 12.32 -26.73 -13.54
C ILE A 534 13.75 -26.51 -13.03
N GLY A 535 14.43 -25.48 -13.52
CA GLY A 535 15.76 -25.09 -13.04
C GLY A 535 15.77 -24.65 -11.57
N ALA A 536 14.75 -23.92 -11.13
CA ALA A 536 14.56 -23.52 -9.75
C ALA A 536 14.40 -24.77 -8.87
N MET A 537 13.61 -25.76 -9.29
CA MET A 537 13.51 -27.03 -8.57
C MET A 537 14.85 -27.75 -8.48
N ALA A 538 15.64 -27.78 -9.57
CA ALA A 538 16.98 -28.38 -9.53
C ALA A 538 17.88 -27.71 -8.46
N LYS A 539 17.75 -26.39 -8.30
CA LYS A 539 18.46 -25.63 -7.27
C LYS A 539 17.92 -25.88 -5.86
N ILE A 540 16.60 -25.98 -5.69
CA ILE A 540 15.97 -26.39 -4.42
C ILE A 540 16.45 -27.78 -4.01
N SER A 541 16.45 -28.75 -4.93
CA SER A 541 16.99 -30.10 -4.70
C SER A 541 18.48 -30.09 -4.35
N GLN A 542 19.26 -29.17 -4.92
CA GLN A 542 20.66 -28.98 -4.54
C GLN A 542 20.80 -28.58 -3.07
N TYR A 543 20.04 -27.58 -2.61
CA TYR A 543 20.06 -27.15 -1.22
C TYR A 543 19.56 -28.24 -0.26
N GLY A 544 18.54 -28.99 -0.67
CA GLY A 544 18.02 -30.12 0.11
C GLY A 544 18.84 -31.42 0.06
N GLY A 545 20.00 -31.43 -0.59
CA GLY A 545 20.85 -32.63 -0.70
C GLY A 545 20.23 -33.78 -1.50
N ARG A 546 19.22 -33.51 -2.34
CA ARG A 546 18.51 -34.49 -3.17
C ARG A 546 19.19 -34.62 -4.53
N SER A 547 20.34 -35.32 -4.57
CA SER A 547 21.24 -35.37 -5.74
C SER A 547 20.60 -35.91 -7.02
N ASP A 548 19.70 -36.88 -6.90
CA ASP A 548 19.05 -37.52 -8.04
C ASP A 548 18.06 -36.56 -8.70
N ASP A 549 17.18 -35.95 -7.91
CA ASP A 549 16.25 -34.90 -8.36
C ASP A 549 17.00 -33.72 -8.97
N GLN A 550 18.04 -33.25 -8.27
CA GLN A 550 18.89 -32.15 -8.73
C GLN A 550 19.52 -32.46 -10.10
N SER A 551 20.09 -33.65 -10.27
CA SER A 551 20.70 -34.05 -11.54
C SER A 551 19.66 -34.18 -12.66
N ASN A 552 18.49 -34.76 -12.36
CA ASN A 552 17.40 -34.96 -13.30
C ASN A 552 16.82 -33.64 -13.80
N TYR A 553 16.34 -32.77 -12.90
CA TYR A 553 15.73 -31.50 -13.29
C TYR A 553 16.74 -30.56 -13.96
N ASN A 554 18.00 -30.54 -13.52
CA ASN A 554 19.05 -29.75 -14.18
C ASN A 554 19.31 -30.23 -15.62
N ALA A 555 19.34 -31.54 -15.85
CA ALA A 555 19.51 -32.08 -17.20
C ALA A 555 18.33 -31.72 -18.11
N ILE A 556 17.10 -31.83 -17.59
CA ILE A 556 15.88 -31.50 -18.34
C ILE A 556 15.81 -29.99 -18.64
N ALA A 557 16.06 -29.13 -17.65
CA ALA A 557 16.07 -27.68 -17.85
C ALA A 557 17.10 -27.26 -18.93
N LYS A 558 18.31 -27.84 -18.90
CA LYS A 558 19.34 -27.60 -19.94
C LYS A 558 18.94 -28.11 -21.31
N GLN A 559 18.29 -29.27 -21.38
CA GLN A 559 17.76 -29.78 -22.65
C GLN A 559 16.66 -28.87 -23.19
N TYR A 560 15.70 -28.47 -22.34
CA TYR A 560 14.57 -27.65 -22.76
C TYR A 560 14.99 -26.25 -23.14
N VAL A 561 15.94 -25.61 -22.44
CA VAL A 561 16.43 -24.27 -22.82
C VAL A 561 17.16 -24.29 -24.16
N GLN A 562 17.87 -25.36 -24.50
CA GLN A 562 18.48 -25.52 -25.83
C GLN A 562 17.42 -25.65 -26.92
N GLN A 563 16.38 -26.46 -26.70
CA GLN A 563 15.28 -26.60 -27.64
C GLN A 563 14.49 -25.28 -27.79
N TRP A 564 14.16 -24.64 -26.66
CA TRP A 564 13.51 -23.34 -26.61
C TRP A 564 14.32 -22.29 -27.37
N THR A 565 15.64 -22.22 -27.16
CA THR A 565 16.49 -21.25 -27.87
C THR A 565 16.40 -21.45 -29.38
N ASN A 566 16.45 -22.70 -29.86
CA ASN A 566 16.34 -23.01 -31.29
C ASN A 566 14.97 -22.67 -31.89
N LEU A 567 13.89 -22.79 -31.12
CA LEU A 567 12.52 -22.53 -31.57
C LEU A 567 12.09 -21.06 -31.41
N ALA A 568 12.63 -20.38 -30.40
CA ALA A 568 12.33 -19.01 -30.05
C ALA A 568 13.18 -18.01 -30.83
N SER A 569 14.39 -18.38 -31.26
CA SER A 569 15.30 -17.44 -31.93
C SER A 569 14.95 -17.26 -33.41
N ALA A 570 14.71 -16.01 -33.81
CA ALA A 570 14.78 -15.55 -35.19
C ALA A 570 16.15 -14.88 -35.47
N SER A 571 16.29 -14.21 -36.62
CA SER A 571 17.56 -13.58 -37.04
C SER A 571 18.05 -12.47 -36.11
N ASP A 572 17.13 -11.74 -35.50
CA ASP A 572 17.37 -10.44 -34.86
C ASP A 572 16.56 -10.25 -33.57
N GLN A 573 15.75 -11.24 -33.19
CA GLN A 573 14.86 -11.19 -32.03
C GLN A 573 14.41 -12.58 -31.60
N LEU A 574 13.84 -12.67 -30.39
CA LEU A 574 13.02 -13.82 -30.00
C LEU A 574 11.58 -13.64 -30.51
N VAL A 575 10.98 -14.69 -31.04
CA VAL A 575 9.57 -14.66 -31.48
C VAL A 575 8.63 -14.66 -30.28
N LEU A 576 7.43 -14.09 -30.43
CA LEU A 576 6.39 -14.07 -29.40
C LEU A 576 5.93 -15.49 -29.02
N SER A 577 5.71 -16.30 -30.06
CA SER A 577 5.30 -17.70 -29.98
C SER A 577 5.97 -18.53 -31.06
N PHE A 578 6.18 -19.82 -30.82
CA PHE A 578 6.89 -20.68 -31.76
C PHE A 578 6.21 -20.73 -33.12
N GLY A 579 6.99 -20.51 -34.17
CA GLY A 579 6.49 -20.46 -35.56
C GLY A 579 5.76 -19.15 -35.93
N SER A 580 5.65 -18.18 -35.02
CA SER A 580 5.17 -16.83 -35.33
C SER A 580 6.28 -15.96 -35.94
N GLY A 581 5.90 -14.91 -36.68
CA GLY A 581 6.83 -13.87 -37.15
C GLY A 581 6.87 -12.61 -36.28
N SER A 582 6.04 -12.55 -35.23
CA SER A 582 5.93 -11.40 -34.32
C SER A 582 6.91 -11.52 -33.14
N SER A 583 7.17 -10.42 -32.45
CA SER A 583 8.04 -10.36 -31.26
C SER A 583 7.42 -9.44 -30.19
N GLY A 584 8.10 -9.23 -29.07
CA GLY A 584 7.63 -8.43 -27.95
C GLY A 584 8.58 -8.49 -26.75
N LEU A 585 8.05 -8.18 -25.57
CA LEU A 585 8.80 -8.31 -24.31
C LEU A 585 9.00 -9.78 -23.93
N ILE A 586 10.22 -10.13 -23.51
CA ILE A 586 10.57 -11.46 -23.00
C ILE A 586 10.99 -11.28 -21.54
N TYR A 587 10.00 -10.95 -20.71
CA TYR A 587 10.19 -10.50 -19.34
C TYR A 587 10.71 -11.62 -18.42
N ASN A 588 10.46 -12.90 -18.74
CA ASN A 588 10.90 -14.02 -17.90
C ASN A 588 12.41 -14.29 -17.94
N LEU A 589 13.16 -13.63 -18.83
CA LEU A 589 14.63 -13.61 -18.76
C LEU A 589 15.16 -13.08 -17.43
N TYR A 590 14.38 -12.24 -16.74
CA TYR A 590 14.68 -11.71 -15.41
C TYR A 590 14.86 -12.83 -14.37
N ALA A 591 13.98 -13.83 -14.34
CA ALA A 591 14.00 -14.85 -13.29
C ALA A 591 15.25 -15.74 -13.33
N ASP A 592 15.81 -16.03 -14.51
CA ASP A 592 17.09 -16.75 -14.62
C ASP A 592 18.25 -15.95 -14.00
N LYS A 593 18.26 -14.62 -14.19
CA LYS A 593 19.25 -13.71 -13.58
C LYS A 593 19.06 -13.59 -12.08
N LEU A 594 17.83 -13.36 -11.62
CA LEU A 594 17.48 -13.23 -10.20
C LEU A 594 17.97 -14.44 -9.39
N LEU A 595 17.65 -15.64 -9.89
CA LEU A 595 17.97 -16.90 -9.21
C LEU A 595 19.41 -17.39 -9.45
N GLN A 596 20.13 -16.75 -10.36
CA GLN A 596 21.47 -17.14 -10.83
C GLN A 596 21.54 -18.60 -11.30
N LEU A 597 20.52 -19.06 -12.04
CA LEU A 597 20.50 -20.44 -12.55
C LEU A 597 21.48 -20.64 -13.71
N ASN A 598 21.81 -19.56 -14.43
CA ASN A 598 22.71 -19.57 -15.59
C ASN A 598 22.27 -20.59 -16.65
N LEU A 599 20.96 -20.71 -16.90
CA LEU A 599 20.44 -21.62 -17.93
C LEU A 599 20.53 -20.99 -19.32
N ILE A 600 20.42 -19.67 -19.39
CA ILE A 600 20.27 -18.94 -20.64
C ILE A 600 21.62 -18.38 -21.09
N ASP A 601 21.98 -18.63 -22.34
CA ASP A 601 23.25 -18.13 -22.90
C ASP A 601 23.22 -16.61 -23.05
N SER A 602 24.36 -15.95 -22.77
CA SER A 602 24.56 -14.51 -22.91
C SER A 602 24.17 -13.94 -24.30
N SER A 603 24.26 -14.76 -25.34
CA SER A 603 23.85 -14.40 -26.71
C SER A 603 22.35 -14.15 -26.83
N VAL A 604 21.51 -14.84 -26.06
CA VAL A 604 20.04 -14.63 -26.04
C VAL A 604 19.71 -13.25 -25.46
N TYR A 605 20.36 -12.88 -24.35
CA TYR A 605 20.20 -11.54 -23.76
C TYR A 605 20.66 -10.45 -24.73
N SER A 606 21.78 -10.68 -25.43
CA SER A 606 22.32 -9.72 -26.40
C SER A 606 21.43 -9.57 -27.64
N LEU A 607 20.87 -10.67 -28.14
CA LEU A 607 19.87 -10.69 -29.22
C LEU A 607 18.66 -9.85 -28.83
N GLN A 608 18.08 -10.13 -27.67
CA GLN A 608 16.87 -9.45 -27.24
C GLN A 608 17.10 -7.98 -26.86
N THR A 609 18.27 -7.64 -26.30
CA THR A 609 18.67 -6.25 -26.06
C THR A 609 18.75 -5.47 -27.38
N SER A 610 19.25 -6.09 -28.45
CA SER A 610 19.33 -5.48 -29.77
C SER A 610 17.94 -5.23 -30.37
N PHE A 611 16.98 -6.11 -30.13
CA PHE A 611 15.58 -5.88 -30.48
C PHE A 611 14.98 -4.71 -29.67
N TYR A 612 15.14 -4.69 -28.35
CA TYR A 612 14.63 -3.58 -27.50
C TYR A 612 15.21 -2.23 -27.91
N LYS A 613 16.49 -2.18 -28.29
CA LYS A 613 17.12 -0.97 -28.82
C LYS A 613 16.41 -0.43 -30.07
N GLN A 614 15.89 -1.29 -30.93
CA GLN A 614 15.11 -0.87 -32.10
C GLN A 614 13.71 -0.39 -31.70
N GLN A 615 13.06 -1.11 -30.77
CA GLN A 615 11.70 -0.79 -30.32
C GLN A 615 11.61 0.50 -29.49
N THR A 616 12.64 0.82 -28.71
CA THR A 616 12.66 2.03 -27.87
C THR A 616 12.54 3.33 -28.67
N SER A 617 12.90 3.30 -29.95
CA SER A 617 12.72 4.45 -30.86
C SER A 617 11.32 4.52 -31.49
N SER A 618 10.55 3.44 -31.44
CA SER A 618 9.23 3.32 -32.09
C SER A 618 8.06 3.58 -31.16
N TRP A 619 8.25 3.40 -29.86
CA TRP A 619 7.19 3.51 -28.87
C TRP A 619 7.55 4.54 -27.81
N LYS A 620 6.61 5.42 -27.47
CA LYS A 620 6.87 6.50 -26.51
C LYS A 620 6.79 6.02 -25.06
N TYR A 621 5.77 5.21 -24.75
CA TYR A 621 5.41 4.89 -23.36
C TYR A 621 5.80 3.47 -22.95
N GLY A 622 6.21 2.61 -23.88
CA GLY A 622 6.75 1.30 -23.57
C GLY A 622 6.82 0.40 -24.79
N ILE A 623 7.54 -0.71 -24.71
CA ILE A 623 7.55 -1.72 -25.76
C ILE A 623 6.33 -2.62 -25.58
N PRO A 624 5.58 -2.94 -26.64
CA PRO A 624 4.40 -3.77 -26.53
C PRO A 624 4.73 -5.23 -26.19
N LEU A 625 3.83 -5.91 -25.47
CA LEU A 625 3.90 -7.35 -25.20
C LEU A 625 3.80 -8.16 -26.51
N ASP A 626 3.01 -7.67 -27.46
CA ASP A 626 2.97 -8.13 -28.85
C ASP A 626 3.16 -6.91 -29.77
N SER A 627 4.26 -6.91 -30.53
CA SER A 627 4.59 -5.86 -31.50
C SER A 627 3.80 -5.94 -32.81
N SER A 628 2.82 -6.86 -32.92
CA SER A 628 1.89 -6.89 -34.06
C SER A 628 0.93 -5.69 -34.01
N ASN A 629 0.78 -5.00 -35.14
CA ASN A 629 0.25 -3.63 -35.28
C ASN A 629 -1.30 -3.49 -35.08
N THR A 630 -1.95 -4.28 -34.22
CA THR A 630 -3.43 -4.37 -34.21
C THR A 630 -4.12 -4.07 -32.89
N SER A 631 -3.44 -4.10 -31.73
CA SER A 631 -3.94 -3.58 -30.43
C SER A 631 -2.87 -3.85 -29.37
N SER A 632 -1.73 -3.17 -29.48
CA SER A 632 -0.61 -3.43 -28.58
C SER A 632 -0.93 -3.00 -27.14
N ILE A 633 -0.77 -3.92 -26.20
CA ILE A 633 -0.79 -3.70 -24.74
C ILE A 633 0.66 -3.73 -24.25
N THR A 634 1.01 -2.86 -23.30
CA THR A 634 2.23 -3.00 -22.51
C THR A 634 1.89 -2.93 -21.02
N ARG A 635 2.84 -3.35 -20.18
CA ARG A 635 2.71 -3.30 -18.73
C ARG A 635 4.00 -2.82 -18.08
N SER A 636 3.91 -1.97 -17.07
CA SER A 636 5.10 -1.40 -16.39
C SER A 636 5.95 -2.48 -15.69
N ASP A 637 5.32 -3.49 -15.09
CA ASP A 637 6.03 -4.61 -14.46
C ASP A 637 6.85 -5.43 -15.47
N TRP A 638 6.21 -5.90 -16.54
CA TRP A 638 6.87 -6.66 -17.60
C TRP A 638 7.92 -5.85 -18.35
N MET A 639 7.68 -4.56 -18.54
CA MET A 639 8.68 -3.63 -19.09
C MET A 639 9.94 -3.61 -18.24
N LEU A 640 9.80 -3.49 -16.91
CA LEU A 640 10.96 -3.40 -16.05
C LEU A 640 11.66 -4.75 -15.88
N PHE A 641 10.94 -5.88 -15.78
CA PHE A 641 11.56 -7.20 -15.82
C PHE A 641 12.36 -7.42 -17.12
N ALA A 642 11.83 -7.00 -18.26
CA ALA A 642 12.58 -7.02 -19.51
C ALA A 642 13.79 -6.07 -19.48
N ALA A 643 13.67 -4.88 -18.91
CA ALA A 643 14.77 -3.92 -18.78
C ALA A 643 15.94 -4.48 -17.95
N SER A 644 15.71 -5.24 -16.86
CA SER A 644 16.79 -5.95 -16.14
C SER A 644 17.52 -6.98 -16.95
N SER A 645 16.81 -7.62 -17.88
CA SER A 645 17.41 -8.65 -18.71
C SER A 645 18.34 -8.05 -19.76
N ALA A 646 18.20 -6.75 -20.08
CA ALA A 646 19.04 -6.06 -21.05
C ALA A 646 20.53 -6.12 -20.67
N SER A 647 21.40 -6.35 -21.66
CA SER A 647 22.86 -6.38 -21.50
C SER A 647 23.52 -5.01 -21.73
N ASP A 648 22.78 -4.03 -22.24
CA ASP A 648 23.21 -2.64 -22.44
C ASP A 648 22.42 -1.72 -21.50
N THR A 649 23.12 -1.04 -20.60
CA THR A 649 22.49 -0.12 -19.63
C THR A 649 21.79 1.06 -20.32
N THR A 650 22.24 1.47 -21.50
CA THR A 650 21.58 2.54 -22.28
C THR A 650 20.19 2.10 -22.73
N VAL A 651 20.04 0.83 -23.12
CA VAL A 651 18.73 0.26 -23.53
C VAL A 651 17.83 0.09 -22.31
N ARG A 652 18.37 -0.42 -21.20
CA ARG A 652 17.66 -0.48 -19.92
C ARG A 652 17.13 0.90 -19.51
N ASP A 653 17.97 1.92 -19.51
CA ASP A 653 17.61 3.27 -19.06
C ASP A 653 16.58 3.92 -20.01
N ALA A 654 16.64 3.63 -21.31
CA ALA A 654 15.61 4.04 -22.26
C ALA A 654 14.25 3.38 -21.94
N MET A 655 14.22 2.10 -21.59
CA MET A 655 12.99 1.40 -21.19
C MET A 655 12.42 1.96 -19.87
N ILE A 656 13.28 2.24 -18.88
CA ILE A 656 12.87 2.94 -17.64
C ILE A 656 12.27 4.30 -17.98
N SER A 657 12.91 5.05 -18.88
CA SER A 657 12.44 6.37 -19.30
C SER A 657 11.07 6.33 -19.96
N GLN A 658 10.76 5.28 -20.74
CA GLN A 658 9.41 5.10 -21.32
C GLN A 658 8.33 4.90 -20.26
N VAL A 659 8.61 4.10 -19.22
CA VAL A 659 7.69 3.90 -18.09
C VAL A 659 7.52 5.20 -17.30
N TRP A 660 8.59 5.98 -17.12
CA TRP A 660 8.53 7.32 -16.52
C TRP A 660 7.67 8.28 -17.35
N GLU A 661 7.84 8.29 -18.67
CA GLU A 661 7.01 9.11 -19.58
C GLU A 661 5.52 8.76 -19.46
N TYR A 662 5.20 7.48 -19.22
CA TYR A 662 3.83 7.04 -18.96
C TYR A 662 3.34 7.50 -17.58
N ALA A 663 4.15 7.33 -16.52
CA ALA A 663 3.78 7.80 -15.19
C ALA A 663 3.55 9.32 -15.15
N ALA A 664 4.33 10.07 -15.96
CA ALA A 664 4.30 11.53 -16.04
C ALA A 664 3.35 12.08 -17.14
N VAL A 665 2.61 11.24 -17.85
CA VAL A 665 1.68 11.75 -18.88
C VAL A 665 0.52 12.46 -18.18
N ASN A 666 0.35 13.75 -18.48
CA ASN A 666 -0.76 14.52 -17.94
C ASN A 666 -2.05 14.08 -18.66
N SER A 667 -2.89 13.31 -17.98
CA SER A 667 -4.17 12.86 -18.51
C SER A 667 -5.27 12.97 -17.45
N ASP A 668 -6.52 13.16 -17.90
CA ASP A 668 -7.71 13.35 -17.05
C ASP A 668 -8.14 12.08 -16.27
N GLN A 669 -7.26 11.07 -16.17
CA GLN A 669 -7.60 9.73 -15.73
C GLN A 669 -7.76 9.62 -14.20
N ASN A 670 -7.14 10.49 -13.39
CA ASN A 670 -7.33 10.59 -11.94
C ASN A 670 -7.14 9.29 -11.12
N LEU A 671 -6.53 8.26 -11.70
CA LEU A 671 -6.41 6.93 -11.10
C LEU A 671 -4.98 6.67 -10.58
N PRO A 672 -4.82 5.90 -9.49
CA PRO A 672 -3.50 5.46 -9.01
C PRO A 672 -2.75 4.67 -10.07
N PHE A 673 -1.42 4.83 -10.12
CA PHE A 673 -0.53 4.41 -11.21
C PHE A 673 -0.90 3.06 -11.85
N PRO A 674 -1.65 3.06 -12.98
CA PRO A 674 -2.18 1.83 -13.56
C PRO A 674 -1.09 1.02 -14.26
N ILE A 675 -1.10 -0.29 -14.10
CA ILE A 675 -0.02 -1.15 -14.61
C ILE A 675 -0.09 -1.40 -16.11
N SER A 676 -1.29 -1.49 -16.69
CA SER A 676 -1.53 -1.89 -18.08
C SER A 676 -2.03 -0.70 -18.89
N TYR A 677 -1.41 -0.46 -20.05
CA TYR A 677 -1.65 0.73 -20.85
C TYR A 677 -1.26 0.51 -22.32
N HIS A 678 -1.71 1.43 -23.17
CA HIS A 678 -1.35 1.47 -24.58
C HIS A 678 0.01 2.16 -24.78
N PRO A 679 1.01 1.48 -25.39
CA PRO A 679 2.39 1.97 -25.49
C PRO A 679 2.60 3.18 -26.44
N ASP A 680 1.64 3.45 -27.32
CA ASP A 680 1.64 4.58 -28.25
C ASP A 680 1.08 5.86 -27.63
N SER A 681 -0.03 5.74 -26.90
CA SER A 681 -0.81 6.87 -26.38
C SER A 681 -0.61 7.12 -24.89
N GLY A 682 -0.17 6.11 -24.13
CA GLY A 682 -0.13 6.17 -22.67
C GLY A 682 -1.53 6.09 -22.04
N SER A 683 -2.54 5.69 -22.81
CA SER A 683 -3.90 5.51 -22.29
C SER A 683 -3.95 4.24 -21.43
N TRP A 684 -4.36 4.37 -20.17
CA TRP A 684 -4.53 3.23 -19.28
C TRP A 684 -5.55 2.21 -19.80
N ILE A 685 -5.39 0.97 -19.35
CA ILE A 685 -6.28 -0.16 -19.63
C ILE A 685 -6.82 -0.76 -18.33
N ALA A 686 -5.94 -1.05 -17.35
CA ALA A 686 -6.29 -1.64 -16.06
C ALA A 686 -5.11 -1.56 -15.06
N GLY A 687 -5.33 -2.02 -13.82
CA GLY A 687 -4.28 -2.20 -12.81
C GLY A 687 -4.04 -1.00 -11.90
N GLN A 688 -5.07 -0.20 -11.65
CA GLN A 688 -5.01 0.90 -10.71
C GLN A 688 -4.70 0.39 -9.31
N ASN A 689 -3.73 1.01 -8.64
CA ASN A 689 -3.29 0.63 -7.31
C ASN A 689 -2.86 -0.86 -7.18
N SER A 690 -2.50 -1.52 -8.28
CA SER A 690 -2.07 -2.93 -8.22
C SER A 690 -0.73 -3.09 -7.48
N PRO A 691 -0.60 -4.07 -6.56
CA PRO A 691 0.67 -4.35 -5.90
C PRO A 691 1.74 -4.91 -6.84
N ALA A 692 1.37 -5.36 -8.05
CA ALA A 692 2.32 -5.78 -9.08
C ALA A 692 3.29 -4.67 -9.51
N GLN A 693 3.01 -3.39 -9.20
CA GLN A 693 4.02 -2.33 -9.33
C GLN A 693 5.29 -2.56 -8.47
N GLY A 694 5.25 -3.46 -7.49
CA GLY A 694 6.46 -3.92 -6.77
C GLY A 694 7.53 -4.55 -7.68
N ALA A 695 7.19 -4.86 -8.93
CA ALA A 695 8.15 -5.22 -9.97
C ALA A 695 9.15 -4.11 -10.30
N ILE A 696 8.83 -2.85 -9.98
CA ILE A 696 9.69 -1.71 -10.30
C ILE A 696 11.03 -1.85 -9.59
N ASP A 697 11.04 -2.31 -8.34
CA ASP A 697 12.22 -2.51 -7.47
C ASP A 697 13.22 -3.58 -7.97
N GLN A 698 12.96 -4.24 -9.09
CA GLN A 698 13.73 -5.39 -9.60
C GLN A 698 15.23 -5.12 -9.83
N LEU A 699 15.63 -3.85 -10.08
CA LEU A 699 17.05 -3.50 -10.30
C LEU A 699 17.84 -3.36 -9.00
N PHE A 700 17.18 -3.39 -7.84
CA PHE A 700 17.87 -3.38 -6.58
C PHE A 700 18.58 -4.70 -6.31
N SER A 701 19.77 -4.60 -5.74
CA SER A 701 20.58 -5.78 -5.41
C SER A 701 19.98 -6.48 -4.20
N VAL A 702 19.53 -7.72 -4.40
CA VAL A 702 19.16 -8.62 -3.30
C VAL A 702 20.40 -9.47 -2.96
N PRO A 703 21.00 -9.32 -1.77
CA PRO A 703 22.15 -10.13 -1.39
C PRO A 703 21.72 -11.59 -1.23
N LEU A 704 22.21 -12.46 -2.11
CA LEU A 704 21.95 -13.90 -1.98
C LEU A 704 22.81 -14.48 -0.86
N GLN A 705 22.16 -15.20 0.05
CA GLN A 705 22.75 -15.85 1.21
C GLN A 705 23.01 -17.33 0.94
N THR A 706 23.83 -17.94 1.80
CA THR A 706 23.91 -19.41 1.85
C THR A 706 22.62 -19.93 2.47
N VAL A 707 21.95 -20.86 1.79
CA VAL A 707 20.66 -21.40 2.24
C VAL A 707 20.89 -22.56 3.21
N ASP A 708 20.37 -22.44 4.43
CA ASP A 708 20.30 -23.52 5.40
C ASP A 708 19.03 -24.34 5.18
N PHE A 709 19.21 -25.61 4.79
CA PHE A 709 18.12 -26.55 4.52
C PHE A 709 18.03 -27.56 5.67
N SER A 710 17.57 -27.10 6.84
CA SER A 710 17.36 -27.99 7.98
C SER A 710 15.93 -28.55 7.99
N GLU A 711 15.78 -29.87 7.90
CA GLU A 711 14.51 -30.53 8.19
C GLU A 711 14.24 -30.44 9.70
N ASN A 712 13.29 -29.60 10.12
CA ASN A 712 12.80 -29.64 11.50
C ASN A 712 12.05 -30.96 11.71
N SER A 713 12.73 -31.95 12.28
CA SER A 713 12.16 -33.24 12.64
C SER A 713 11.18 -33.09 13.82
N GLY A 714 9.95 -32.67 13.52
CA GLY A 714 8.80 -32.75 14.42
C GLY A 714 8.28 -34.18 14.50
N GLY A 715 8.37 -34.80 15.68
CA GLY A 715 8.21 -36.23 15.89
C GLY A 715 6.83 -36.81 15.56
N SER A 716 6.86 -38.00 14.95
CA SER A 716 5.80 -39.01 15.00
C SER A 716 6.48 -40.34 15.29
N GLY A 717 6.14 -40.96 16.44
CA GLY A 717 6.74 -42.21 16.87
C GLY A 717 6.15 -43.42 16.14
N ASP A 718 7.00 -44.40 15.80
CA ASP A 718 6.78 -45.80 16.14
C ASP A 718 8.11 -46.57 16.16
N GLY A 719 8.20 -47.60 17.01
CA GLY A 719 9.45 -48.19 17.49
C GLY A 719 10.02 -49.37 16.69
N GLY A 720 11.30 -49.69 16.97
CA GLY A 720 11.90 -50.98 16.59
C GLY A 720 13.43 -51.04 16.49
N ASP A 721 14.09 -51.13 17.65
CA ASP A 721 15.37 -51.81 17.98
C ASP A 721 16.71 -51.58 17.22
N SER A 722 17.57 -50.82 17.91
CA SER A 722 18.92 -51.16 18.42
C SER A 722 20.10 -51.45 17.45
N THR A 723 21.13 -50.59 17.49
CA THR A 723 22.44 -50.82 18.14
C THR A 723 23.48 -49.75 17.72
N GLY A 724 24.08 -49.01 18.67
CA GLY A 724 25.22 -48.11 18.41
C GLY A 724 25.29 -46.91 19.37
N SER A 725 26.18 -47.00 20.35
CA SER A 725 26.34 -46.13 21.54
C SER A 725 26.38 -44.61 21.30
N SER A 726 25.51 -43.89 22.02
CA SER A 726 25.50 -42.43 22.17
C SER A 726 26.34 -41.97 23.38
N ASN A 727 27.20 -40.98 23.18
CA ASN A 727 27.76 -40.14 24.25
C ASN A 727 26.86 -38.91 24.42
N ILE A 728 25.73 -39.08 25.10
CA ILE A 728 24.90 -37.99 25.62
C ILE A 728 24.77 -38.21 27.12
N GLY A 729 25.70 -37.61 27.85
CA GLY A 729 25.80 -37.76 29.29
C GLY A 729 26.91 -36.90 29.87
N ILE A 730 26.97 -35.61 29.47
CA ILE A 730 27.77 -34.56 30.15
C ILE A 730 27.20 -33.13 29.94
N ILE A 731 26.28 -32.89 28.98
CA ILE A 731 25.72 -31.53 28.75
C ILE A 731 24.39 -31.28 29.53
N VAL A 732 23.87 -32.29 30.24
CA VAL A 732 22.73 -32.12 31.17
C VAL A 732 23.16 -31.49 32.52
N GLY A 733 24.45 -31.19 32.71
CA GLY A 733 24.98 -30.50 33.91
C GLY A 733 24.87 -28.97 33.90
N ALA A 734 24.52 -28.33 32.77
CA ALA A 734 24.53 -26.86 32.64
C ALA A 734 23.17 -26.19 32.95
N VAL A 735 22.05 -26.91 32.80
CA VAL A 735 20.70 -26.34 32.92
C VAL A 735 20.22 -26.25 34.38
N VAL A 736 20.73 -27.10 35.28
CA VAL A 736 20.42 -27.04 36.73
C VAL A 736 21.24 -25.93 37.44
N GLY A 737 22.38 -25.51 36.88
CA GLY A 737 23.20 -24.42 37.41
C GLY A 737 22.68 -23.01 37.08
N GLY A 738 22.05 -22.82 35.92
CA GLY A 738 21.52 -21.53 35.48
C GLY A 738 20.28 -21.07 36.26
N LEU A 739 19.40 -22.00 36.63
CA LEU A 739 18.16 -21.69 37.36
C LEU A 739 18.40 -21.29 38.83
N LEU A 740 19.49 -21.78 39.45
CA LEU A 740 19.92 -21.34 40.79
C LEU A 740 20.62 -19.98 40.78
N GLY A 741 21.25 -19.58 39.67
CA GLY A 741 21.88 -18.27 39.50
C GLY A 741 20.87 -17.13 39.34
N LEU A 742 19.79 -17.35 38.58
CA LEU A 742 18.75 -16.34 38.34
C LEU A 742 17.89 -16.06 39.58
N GLY A 743 17.63 -17.07 40.41
CA GLY A 743 16.89 -16.89 41.68
C GLY A 743 17.60 -15.99 42.69
N ILE A 744 18.95 -16.01 42.71
CA ILE A 744 19.76 -15.18 43.62
C ILE A 744 19.78 -13.71 43.16
N ILE A 745 19.80 -13.46 41.85
CA ILE A 745 19.76 -12.11 41.27
C ILE A 745 18.39 -11.45 41.52
N ALA A 746 17.30 -12.19 41.36
CA ALA A 746 15.95 -11.71 41.66
C ALA A 746 15.77 -11.34 43.16
N ALA A 747 16.35 -12.14 44.06
CA ALA A 747 16.33 -11.85 45.50
C ALA A 747 17.13 -10.58 45.85
N LEU A 748 18.28 -10.36 45.21
CA LEU A 748 19.11 -9.17 45.43
C LEU A 748 18.42 -7.89 44.92
N LEU A 749 17.77 -7.92 43.75
CA LEU A 749 17.02 -6.78 43.21
C LEU A 749 15.80 -6.43 44.08
N PHE A 750 15.10 -7.44 44.60
CA PHE A 750 13.98 -7.23 45.54
C PHE A 750 14.43 -6.54 46.84
N PHE A 751 15.57 -6.96 47.41
CA PHE A 751 16.12 -6.33 48.62
C PHE A 751 16.72 -4.94 48.37
N PHE A 752 17.20 -4.65 47.16
CA PHE A 752 17.72 -3.33 46.78
C PHE A 752 16.60 -2.29 46.63
N ASN A 753 15.50 -2.64 45.95
CA ASN A 753 14.34 -1.74 45.80
C ASN A 753 13.58 -1.51 47.12
N ARG A 754 13.50 -2.54 47.97
CA ARG A 754 12.91 -2.40 49.32
C ARG A 754 13.71 -1.45 50.23
N ARG A 755 15.00 -1.25 49.95
CA ARG A 755 15.88 -0.34 50.71
C ARG A 755 15.71 1.13 50.28
N ARG A 756 15.36 1.41 49.02
CA ARG A 756 15.09 2.76 48.52
C ARG A 756 13.79 3.36 49.06
N VAL A 757 12.75 2.54 49.26
CA VAL A 757 11.42 2.99 49.74
C VAL A 757 11.40 3.31 51.25
N ARG A 758 12.49 3.08 52.00
CA ARG A 758 12.52 3.22 53.46
C ARG A 758 13.33 4.40 54.03
N GLN A 759 13.92 5.28 53.22
CA GLN A 759 14.83 6.31 53.74
C GLN A 759 14.35 7.77 53.75
N GLN A 760 13.14 8.11 53.29
CA GLN A 760 12.64 9.49 53.50
C GLN A 760 11.14 9.54 53.84
N LYS A 761 10.77 9.01 55.02
CA LYS A 761 9.66 9.54 55.83
C LYS A 761 9.98 9.45 57.32
N GLY A 762 10.05 10.62 57.96
CA GLY A 762 9.81 10.86 59.38
C GLY A 762 10.39 12.20 59.85
N ILE A 763 9.78 13.05 60.70
CA ILE A 763 8.58 13.04 61.57
C ILE A 763 8.33 14.51 62.03
N TYR A 764 7.06 14.91 62.29
CA TYR A 764 6.45 15.76 63.38
C TYR A 764 5.13 16.43 62.87
N HIS A 765 3.89 16.00 63.22
CA HIS A 765 2.99 16.23 64.41
C HIS A 765 2.48 17.70 64.57
N VAL A 766 1.23 18.09 64.92
CA VAL A 766 -0.03 17.51 65.48
C VAL A 766 -1.18 18.57 65.38
N GLY A 767 -2.46 18.14 65.40
CA GLY A 767 -3.63 18.93 65.90
C GLY A 767 -4.97 18.65 65.17
N ASP A 768 -5.78 17.69 65.64
CA ASP A 768 -7.10 17.87 66.33
C ASP A 768 -8.27 18.22 65.37
N THR A 769 -9.48 17.60 65.33
CA THR A 769 -10.31 16.91 66.35
C THR A 769 -11.56 16.24 65.71
N VAL A 770 -12.06 15.18 66.37
CA VAL A 770 -13.47 14.68 66.51
C VAL A 770 -14.11 13.75 65.45
N ASN A 771 -14.74 12.67 65.97
CA ASN A 771 -15.47 11.51 65.41
C ASN A 771 -16.86 11.46 66.16
N PRO A 772 -17.79 10.47 66.06
CA PRO A 772 -18.21 9.48 65.02
C PRO A 772 -19.76 9.34 64.89
N MET A 773 -20.22 8.27 64.16
CA MET A 773 -21.48 7.48 64.28
C MET A 773 -22.51 7.66 63.13
N GLN A 774 -23.24 6.66 62.61
CA GLN A 774 -23.54 5.28 63.02
C GLN A 774 -24.20 4.50 61.86
N GLN A 775 -24.02 3.17 61.84
CA GLN A 775 -24.83 2.20 61.07
C GLN A 775 -26.27 2.12 61.61
N MET A 776 -27.25 1.84 60.73
CA MET A 776 -28.43 1.07 61.12
C MET A 776 -29.03 0.29 59.94
N ASN A 777 -29.39 -0.96 60.24
CA ASN A 777 -30.00 -2.00 59.41
C ASN A 777 -31.48 -2.12 59.83
N ILE A 778 -32.42 -2.53 58.95
CA ILE A 778 -33.61 -3.39 59.21
C ILE A 778 -34.62 -3.41 58.01
N ARG A 779 -34.71 -4.61 57.40
CA ARG A 779 -35.83 -5.47 56.92
C ARG A 779 -37.08 -5.00 56.12
N SER A 780 -37.28 -5.80 55.05
CA SER A 780 -38.47 -6.60 54.61
C SER A 780 -39.64 -5.96 53.86
N GLY A 781 -39.92 -6.53 52.67
CA GLY A 781 -41.28 -6.61 52.10
C GLY A 781 -41.34 -6.83 50.59
N ASP A 782 -41.72 -8.05 50.21
CA ASP A 782 -42.44 -8.47 48.99
C ASP A 782 -41.70 -9.01 47.74
N VAL A 783 -42.37 -10.05 47.24
CA VAL A 783 -42.00 -11.21 46.44
C VAL A 783 -42.67 -11.10 45.06
N ILE A 784 -41.97 -11.38 43.96
CA ILE A 784 -42.49 -12.14 42.79
C ILE A 784 -41.34 -12.95 42.17
N GLU A 785 -41.56 -14.25 41.98
CA GLU A 785 -40.65 -15.27 41.41
C GLU A 785 -40.42 -15.12 39.90
N PRO A 786 -39.25 -15.52 39.34
CA PRO A 786 -39.09 -15.83 37.93
C PRO A 786 -39.32 -17.34 37.66
N PRO A 787 -40.00 -17.74 36.57
CA PRO A 787 -40.11 -19.15 36.25
C PRO A 787 -38.82 -19.67 35.63
N THR A 788 -38.28 -20.71 36.26
CA THR A 788 -37.34 -21.67 35.67
C THR A 788 -38.11 -22.68 34.81
N SER A 789 -37.59 -23.05 33.64
CA SER A 789 -37.55 -24.46 33.24
C SER A 789 -36.57 -24.73 32.10
N SER A 790 -35.84 -25.82 32.33
CA SER A 790 -34.78 -26.49 31.61
C SER A 790 -35.14 -27.13 30.25
N VAL A 791 -34.13 -27.10 29.35
CA VAL A 791 -33.60 -28.17 28.47
C VAL A 791 -34.53 -28.81 27.44
N ASP A 792 -34.15 -28.68 26.16
CA ASP A 792 -33.95 -29.83 25.27
C ASP A 792 -32.91 -29.53 24.18
N THR A 793 -31.90 -30.40 24.11
CA THR A 793 -30.86 -30.45 23.08
C THR A 793 -31.40 -31.12 21.81
N GLU A 794 -31.43 -30.39 20.70
CA GLU A 794 -31.49 -30.98 19.37
C GLU A 794 -30.49 -30.30 18.43
N THR A 795 -29.42 -31.02 18.11
CA THR A 795 -28.48 -30.71 17.03
C THR A 795 -29.21 -30.75 15.69
N GLN A 796 -29.51 -29.58 15.11
CA GLN A 796 -29.84 -29.45 13.70
C GLN A 796 -28.69 -28.84 12.92
N ARG A 797 -28.20 -29.65 11.95
CA ARG A 797 -27.29 -29.24 10.88
C ARG A 797 -27.90 -28.04 10.13
N LEU A 798 -27.23 -26.89 10.18
CA LEU A 798 -27.54 -25.77 9.30
C LEU A 798 -27.12 -26.15 7.87
N ARG A 799 -28.12 -26.38 7.02
CA ARG A 799 -27.93 -26.48 5.57
C ARG A 799 -27.72 -25.08 5.01
N ALA A 800 -26.67 -24.90 4.23
CA ALA A 800 -26.47 -23.75 3.37
C ALA A 800 -27.71 -23.57 2.46
N VAL A 801 -28.32 -22.39 2.53
CA VAL A 801 -29.36 -21.95 1.61
C VAL A 801 -28.68 -21.05 0.58
N PRO A 802 -28.68 -21.38 -0.72
CA PRO A 802 -28.15 -20.48 -1.74
C PRO A 802 -29.06 -19.26 -1.84
N TYR A 803 -28.51 -18.07 -1.58
CA TYR A 803 -29.20 -16.81 -1.75
C TYR A 803 -29.36 -16.49 -3.24
N ARG A 804 -30.60 -16.23 -3.67
CA ARG A 804 -30.97 -15.77 -5.03
C ARG A 804 -31.20 -14.26 -4.98
N CYS A 805 -30.64 -13.53 -5.95
CA CYS A 805 -30.92 -12.11 -6.17
C CYS A 805 -32.43 -11.81 -6.27
N PRO A 806 -32.93 -10.70 -5.70
CA PRO A 806 -34.27 -10.20 -6.01
C PRO A 806 -34.23 -9.37 -7.30
N SER A 807 -34.86 -9.87 -8.36
CA SER A 807 -35.23 -9.08 -9.54
C SER A 807 -36.53 -8.32 -9.26
N GLN A 808 -36.56 -7.05 -9.69
CA GLN A 808 -37.69 -6.13 -9.64
C GLN A 808 -39.00 -6.75 -10.15
N ALA A 809 -40.11 -6.45 -9.46
CA ALA A 809 -41.45 -6.79 -9.87
C ALA A 809 -42.13 -5.58 -10.54
N SER A 810 -42.56 -5.74 -11.79
CA SER A 810 -43.80 -5.13 -12.30
C SER A 810 -44.33 -5.86 -13.56
N GLY A 811 -45.45 -6.59 -13.40
CA GLY A 811 -46.60 -6.56 -14.31
C GLY A 811 -46.63 -7.35 -15.63
N ALA A 812 -47.49 -8.39 -15.62
CA ALA A 812 -48.42 -8.85 -16.69
C ALA A 812 -48.02 -9.96 -17.70
N ASP A 813 -48.61 -11.14 -17.46
CA ASP A 813 -49.16 -12.20 -18.35
C ASP A 813 -48.71 -12.37 -19.82
N ASN A 814 -48.18 -13.57 -20.16
CA ASN A 814 -48.87 -14.61 -20.96
C ASN A 814 -47.99 -15.86 -21.30
N SER A 815 -48.50 -17.05 -20.89
CA SER A 815 -48.51 -18.40 -21.53
C SER A 815 -47.32 -19.03 -22.34
N TYR A 816 -46.78 -20.16 -21.82
CA TYR A 816 -46.41 -21.51 -22.41
C TYR A 816 -45.57 -21.66 -23.74
N PRO A 817 -44.91 -22.82 -24.04
CA PRO A 817 -43.88 -23.59 -23.29
C PRO A 817 -42.68 -24.15 -24.14
N SER A 818 -41.65 -24.68 -23.43
CA SER A 818 -40.71 -25.78 -23.77
C SER A 818 -39.69 -25.67 -24.93
N SER A 819 -38.39 -25.89 -24.63
CA SER A 819 -37.58 -27.07 -25.05
C SER A 819 -36.05 -26.85 -24.90
N SER A 820 -35.36 -27.96 -24.71
CA SER A 820 -33.94 -28.19 -24.41
C SER A 820 -32.97 -28.04 -25.60
N SER A 821 -31.78 -27.47 -25.39
CA SER A 821 -30.49 -27.92 -25.97
C SER A 821 -29.33 -27.07 -25.43
N GLY A 822 -28.13 -27.65 -25.35
CA GLY A 822 -27.00 -27.15 -24.55
C GLY A 822 -25.88 -26.41 -25.30
N SER A 823 -24.90 -26.02 -24.48
CA SER A 823 -23.51 -25.60 -24.74
C SER A 823 -23.20 -24.42 -25.68
N ALA A 824 -22.24 -23.62 -25.19
CA ALA A 824 -21.52 -22.51 -25.82
C ALA A 824 -22.27 -21.16 -25.87
N ASP A 825 -21.94 -20.25 -24.94
CA ASP A 825 -21.68 -18.82 -25.18
C ASP A 825 -21.63 -18.04 -23.85
N ILE A 826 -20.42 -17.87 -23.30
CA ILE A 826 -20.10 -16.83 -22.30
C ILE A 826 -18.86 -16.09 -22.82
N VAL A 827 -19.00 -15.39 -23.96
CA VAL A 827 -18.05 -14.37 -24.44
C VAL A 827 -18.78 -13.11 -24.93
N ALA A 828 -20.11 -13.01 -24.82
CA ALA A 828 -20.88 -11.92 -25.43
C ALA A 828 -21.79 -11.14 -24.46
N ILE A 829 -21.36 -10.89 -23.22
CA ILE A 829 -22.04 -9.91 -22.33
C ILE A 829 -21.04 -8.85 -21.86
N ARG A 830 -20.45 -8.15 -22.83
CA ARG A 830 -19.86 -6.80 -22.64
C ARG A 830 -19.83 -5.98 -23.94
N ALA A 831 -20.67 -6.34 -24.92
CA ALA A 831 -20.83 -5.63 -26.19
C ALA A 831 -22.18 -4.88 -26.32
N GLN A 832 -23.04 -4.94 -25.29
CA GLN A 832 -24.37 -4.28 -25.30
C GLN A 832 -24.47 -3.02 -24.44
N HIS A 833 -23.33 -2.41 -24.05
CA HIS A 833 -23.27 -1.04 -23.55
C HIS A 833 -22.58 -0.06 -24.52
N MET A 834 -22.38 -0.49 -25.78
CA MET A 834 -21.80 0.32 -26.87
C MET A 834 -22.81 0.63 -27.99
N ALA A 835 -24.11 0.72 -27.68
CA ALA A 835 -25.14 1.02 -28.69
C ALA A 835 -26.20 2.08 -28.28
N GLU A 836 -25.99 2.86 -27.21
CA GLU A 836 -26.91 3.97 -26.86
C GLU A 836 -26.26 5.37 -26.79
N THR A 837 -25.02 5.53 -27.25
CA THR A 837 -24.40 6.87 -27.43
C THR A 837 -24.12 7.19 -28.90
N LYS A 838 -25.02 6.76 -29.79
CA LYS A 838 -25.00 7.09 -31.21
C LYS A 838 -26.35 7.56 -31.72
N LEU A 839 -27.00 8.47 -30.98
CA LEU A 839 -28.10 9.29 -31.48
C LEU A 839 -27.97 10.72 -30.92
N GLY A 840 -26.98 11.45 -31.42
CA GLY A 840 -26.72 12.80 -30.97
C GLY A 840 -25.57 13.50 -31.66
N ARG A 841 -25.31 13.23 -32.95
CA ARG A 841 -24.41 14.04 -33.79
C ARG A 841 -24.57 13.72 -35.28
N GLU A 842 -25.71 14.11 -35.82
CA GLU A 842 -25.83 14.41 -37.26
C GLU A 842 -26.58 15.74 -37.38
N MET A 843 -25.83 16.83 -37.39
CA MET A 843 -26.20 18.08 -38.05
C MET A 843 -25.00 19.02 -38.04
N ARG A 844 -24.17 18.94 -39.09
CA ARG A 844 -23.58 20.08 -39.81
C ARG A 844 -22.45 19.61 -40.73
N GLU A 845 -22.83 19.23 -41.94
CA GLU A 845 -22.03 19.56 -43.11
C GLU A 845 -22.77 20.65 -43.89
N THR A 846 -22.16 21.82 -44.00
CA THR A 846 -22.17 22.64 -45.22
C THR A 846 -20.86 23.43 -45.23
N GLY A 847 -19.97 23.07 -46.17
CA GLY A 847 -18.63 23.64 -46.28
C GLY A 847 -18.57 24.95 -47.07
N VAL A 848 -17.41 25.62 -47.00
CA VAL A 848 -16.82 26.41 -48.09
C VAL A 848 -15.28 26.40 -47.96
N ASN A 849 -14.62 26.11 -49.08
CA ASN A 849 -13.18 26.18 -49.35
C ASN A 849 -12.52 27.54 -49.03
N ARG A 850 -11.23 27.50 -48.61
CA ARG A 850 -10.14 28.29 -49.23
C ARG A 850 -8.75 27.76 -48.86
N SER A 851 -7.94 27.60 -49.89
CA SER A 851 -6.51 27.27 -49.90
C SER A 851 -5.63 28.44 -49.41
N ILE A 852 -4.41 28.15 -48.94
CA ILE A 852 -3.12 28.81 -49.29
C ILE A 852 -1.93 28.08 -48.64
N SER A 853 -0.80 28.20 -49.31
CA SER A 853 0.44 27.43 -49.43
C SER A 853 1.48 27.43 -48.29
N VAL A 854 2.29 26.38 -48.30
CA VAL A 854 3.57 26.14 -47.61
C VAL A 854 4.70 27.05 -48.12
N THR A 855 5.60 27.50 -47.24
CA THR A 855 7.04 27.69 -47.53
C THR A 855 7.90 27.38 -46.29
N SER A 856 9.08 26.81 -46.54
CA SER A 856 10.11 26.35 -45.61
C SER A 856 11.09 27.46 -45.21
N ASP A 857 11.69 27.37 -44.01
CA ASP A 857 13.14 27.64 -43.88
C ASP A 857 13.75 26.97 -42.63
N GLY A 858 14.98 26.51 -42.79
CA GLY A 858 15.69 25.59 -41.89
C GLY A 858 16.69 26.23 -40.93
N GLN A 859 17.16 25.35 -40.04
CA GLN A 859 18.24 25.42 -39.06
C GLN A 859 19.13 26.68 -39.01
N SER A 860 19.01 27.39 -37.88
CA SER A 860 20.12 28.05 -37.18
C SER A 860 19.82 27.93 -35.68
N GLU A 861 20.24 26.82 -35.08
CA GLU A 861 21.51 26.69 -34.36
C GLU A 861 21.46 27.39 -32.98
N MET A 862 21.00 26.66 -31.97
CA MET A 862 21.79 25.69 -31.18
C MET A 862 22.89 26.28 -30.29
N ILE A 863 23.31 27.54 -30.46
CA ILE A 863 24.30 28.17 -29.56
C ILE A 863 23.64 29.10 -28.53
N ARG A 864 22.43 29.62 -28.81
CA ARG A 864 21.62 30.35 -27.83
C ARG A 864 20.80 29.44 -26.91
N SER A 865 20.44 28.23 -27.34
CA SER A 865 19.71 27.26 -26.51
C SER A 865 20.60 26.53 -25.51
N HIS A 866 21.93 26.58 -25.60
CA HIS A 866 22.85 25.95 -24.63
C HIS A 866 23.39 26.90 -23.55
N THR A 867 23.43 28.21 -23.80
CA THR A 867 23.96 29.19 -22.84
C THR A 867 22.85 29.86 -22.01
N LEU A 868 21.62 29.97 -22.54
CA LEU A 868 20.43 30.43 -21.78
C LEU A 868 19.71 29.28 -21.06
N SER A 869 19.80 28.04 -21.54
CA SER A 869 19.35 26.87 -20.77
C SER A 869 20.22 26.66 -19.53
N ARG A 870 21.55 26.74 -19.61
CA ARG A 870 22.46 26.52 -18.47
C ARG A 870 22.46 27.60 -17.37
N ILE A 871 21.82 28.75 -17.59
CA ILE A 871 21.74 29.82 -16.58
C ILE A 871 20.34 29.89 -15.94
N GLY A 872 19.25 29.51 -16.65
CA GLY A 872 17.92 29.29 -16.07
C GLY A 872 17.72 27.92 -15.40
N LEU A 873 18.47 26.89 -15.85
CA LEU A 873 18.65 25.62 -15.12
C LEU A 873 19.23 25.88 -13.71
N LYS A 874 20.19 26.80 -13.60
CA LYS A 874 20.86 27.20 -12.36
C LYS A 874 20.03 28.04 -11.37
N GLN A 875 18.75 28.34 -11.60
CA GLN A 875 17.89 29.08 -10.63
C GLN A 875 16.66 28.27 -10.18
N ASN A 876 16.22 27.28 -10.96
CA ASN A 876 15.20 26.31 -10.54
C ASN A 876 15.81 25.09 -9.82
N GLU A 877 17.05 24.72 -10.14
CA GLU A 877 17.88 23.85 -9.28
C GLU A 877 18.14 24.49 -7.89
N ILE A 878 18.09 25.82 -7.79
CA ILE A 878 18.27 26.59 -6.55
C ILE A 878 17.02 26.58 -5.63
N LEU A 879 15.79 26.41 -6.16
CA LEU A 879 14.57 26.15 -5.35
C LEU A 879 14.44 24.67 -4.97
N PHE A 880 14.91 23.78 -5.84
CA PHE A 880 15.05 22.34 -5.64
C PHE A 880 16.04 22.01 -4.50
N GLU A 881 17.07 22.83 -4.27
CA GLU A 881 17.93 22.79 -3.08
C GLU A 881 17.32 23.47 -1.83
N MET A 882 16.36 24.40 -1.97
CA MET A 882 15.82 25.18 -0.83
C MET A 882 14.76 24.46 0.04
N ASP A 883 14.11 23.40 -0.44
CA ASP A 883 13.24 22.54 0.40
C ASP A 883 13.92 21.23 0.84
N ASN A 884 14.97 20.80 0.11
CA ASN A 884 15.98 19.91 0.68
C ASN A 884 16.59 20.55 1.94
N ILE A 885 16.79 21.87 1.93
CA ILE A 885 17.16 22.70 3.08
C ILE A 885 16.13 22.67 4.23
N ARG A 886 14.83 22.40 4.00
CA ARG A 886 13.85 22.25 5.10
C ARG A 886 13.83 20.83 5.67
N ARG A 887 13.97 19.81 4.83
CA ARG A 887 14.07 18.39 5.23
C ARG A 887 15.30 18.06 6.10
N GLU A 888 16.38 18.83 6.02
CA GLU A 888 17.53 18.60 6.92
C GLU A 888 17.45 19.45 8.21
N ILE A 889 16.61 20.49 8.25
CA ILE A 889 16.46 21.37 9.42
C ILE A 889 15.62 20.72 10.54
N GLU A 890 14.77 19.74 10.24
CA GLU A 890 14.14 18.90 11.29
C GLU A 890 14.97 17.68 11.66
N ARG A 891 15.86 17.22 10.78
CA ARG A 891 16.98 16.37 11.19
C ARG A 891 17.83 17.06 12.28
N ILE A 892 17.85 18.40 12.28
CA ILE A 892 18.37 19.32 13.33
C ILE A 892 17.36 19.57 14.47
N ARG A 893 16.43 18.68 14.79
CA ARG A 893 15.95 18.59 16.19
C ARG A 893 16.01 17.18 16.75
N GLU A 894 15.87 16.18 15.87
CA GLU A 894 15.98 14.75 16.16
C GLU A 894 17.17 14.35 17.07
N GLU A 895 18.34 15.01 17.04
CA GLU A 895 19.46 14.60 17.90
C GLU A 895 19.58 15.37 19.23
N ARG A 896 18.92 16.53 19.39
CA ARG A 896 19.16 17.45 20.52
C ARG A 896 18.49 17.04 21.84
N ALA A 897 17.50 16.15 21.83
CA ALA A 897 16.86 15.66 23.07
C ALA A 897 17.53 14.41 23.66
N ILE A 898 18.40 13.75 22.90
CA ILE A 898 18.96 12.44 23.24
C ILE A 898 20.18 12.54 24.20
N PHE A 899 20.75 13.74 24.46
CA PHE A 899 21.83 13.99 25.43
C PHE A 899 21.46 14.89 26.63
N GLY A 900 20.17 14.95 27.00
CA GLY A 900 19.66 15.70 28.15
C GLY A 900 20.06 15.16 29.54
N GLU A 901 21.36 14.98 29.82
CA GLU A 901 21.92 15.14 31.16
C GLU A 901 22.53 16.56 31.27
N PRO A 902 22.43 17.24 32.43
CA PRO A 902 23.03 18.55 32.58
C PRO A 902 24.56 18.47 32.38
N LEU A 903 25.14 19.51 31.75
CA LEU A 903 26.60 19.71 31.67
C LEU A 903 27.24 19.40 33.03
N PRO A 904 28.36 18.64 33.08
CA PRO A 904 29.14 18.54 34.30
C PRO A 904 29.49 19.95 34.77
N SER A 905 29.43 20.17 36.08
CA SER A 905 29.98 21.40 36.64
C SER A 905 31.43 21.56 36.15
N TYR A 906 31.88 22.81 35.96
CA TYR A 906 33.28 23.13 35.72
C TYR A 906 34.23 22.44 36.73
N ASP A 907 33.71 22.05 37.90
CA ASP A 907 34.41 21.29 38.94
C ASP A 907 34.65 19.81 38.60
N ASP A 908 33.78 19.17 37.79
CA ASP A 908 33.87 17.75 37.43
C ASP A 908 34.91 17.51 36.32
N GLU A 909 35.05 18.43 35.36
CA GLU A 909 36.16 18.41 34.39
C GLU A 909 37.51 18.71 35.04
N LEU A 910 37.55 19.59 36.06
CA LEU A 910 38.77 19.87 36.84
C LEU A 910 39.21 18.65 37.66
N ALA A 911 38.26 17.90 38.25
CA ALA A 911 38.53 16.67 38.99
C ALA A 911 39.01 15.53 38.07
N ALA A 912 38.44 15.42 36.86
CA ALA A 912 38.87 14.45 35.85
C ALA A 912 40.28 14.75 35.30
N LEU A 913 40.65 16.02 35.13
CA LEU A 913 42.00 16.44 34.75
C LEU A 913 43.02 16.23 35.88
N ALA A 914 42.64 16.44 37.14
CA ALA A 914 43.49 16.14 38.31
C ALA A 914 43.71 14.64 38.53
N ALA A 915 42.72 13.79 38.22
CA ALA A 915 42.83 12.33 38.30
C ALA A 915 43.68 11.74 37.16
N ARG A 916 43.71 12.37 35.97
CA ARG A 916 44.60 11.99 34.87
C ARG A 916 46.05 12.45 35.06
N ALA A 917 46.29 13.48 35.87
CA ALA A 917 47.64 13.94 36.22
C ALA A 917 48.31 13.14 37.36
N SER A 918 47.61 12.17 37.96
CA SER A 918 48.12 11.33 39.07
C SER A 918 48.21 9.83 38.73
N ARG A 919 48.21 9.49 37.44
CA ARG A 919 48.59 8.16 36.93
C ARG A 919 49.77 8.22 35.99
#